data_AF-A0A224YW29-F1
#
_entry.id   AF-A0A224YW29-F1
#
_cell.length_a   1.000
_cell.length_b   1.000
_cell.length_c   1.000
_cell.angle_alpha   90.00
_cell.angle_beta   90.00
_cell.angle_gamma   90.00
#
_symmetry.space_group_name_H-M   'P 1'
#
loop_
_entity.id
_entity.type
_entity.pdbx_description
1 polymer ?
#
loop_
_entity_poly.entity_id
_entity_poly.type
_entity_poly.pdbx_seq_one_letter_code
_entity_poly.pdbx_strand_id
1 'polypeptide(L)'
;MRSMMRVAVIAACSLLVVTTTGDRYKEKDLICNGTLLPATSVCDGILDCSEPDDVSNDESPDFCAPSPYLEWDASLAVHNITSTSVQISWEMTTANDFEDSLQLAGYFLTGKSEPHSFQNTIPGQLLSHHIQWLKPWTEYTVILRPFYTETGRPHRQYKVGKAASVQVQTLSSVPEAPGLVSVVSAQQRNVVLNIVGPSAWNSAPIGFHLHWKATTESRGPRGFVKALLTEDWSPEENALNVTLPLRGGTDYLISVRAAGTDSRGGVVTGPDLEVQVSVTLGSYDIYAYPVSPSEAIISWRASQAADIFQVTVHTDLGNDDLRHHTSLEFDGTGKTSARYTVLINDLQPWKRYLVTLYGCFKDVCSESVNTTFDTLPEDFPRPALTRVAATSNSSFEIAWTFPQDDARLYKGFQVLYCPSDQDSCFALYTTENNVSVRGLAPSSTFNIYVQAQLTNSDGRPLLGPATAASITTWSNLPVLHAKYAGNIQENNACLLHWTCSNSTVDYLQYKTRVHDIWTTCKNTADCDVTFFHERTATSTSGYIRFGHEAHFGYEEVFVRACNGYGCGPESSAAIAVVKGPSRLSTVSVTPQGKEAYINWLASNEGRYDGIEVVWACSDDEGVVYNTRIPKNAYGARRPLHVPSGNAEKCAFNVSTYLDGQNGATYYSTPVQATREGTVY
;
A
#
# COMPACT_ATOMS: atom_id res chain seq x y z
N MET A 1 38.74 -61.26 -18.65
CA MET A 1 39.50 -60.00 -18.59
C MET A 1 38.91 -59.13 -17.48
N ARG A 2 39.52 -59.19 -16.29
CA ARG A 2 39.18 -58.33 -15.13
C ARG A 2 40.18 -57.18 -15.13
N SER A 3 39.70 -55.94 -15.17
CA SER A 3 40.55 -54.75 -15.01
C SER A 3 40.58 -54.35 -13.55
N MET A 4 41.73 -54.59 -12.91
CA MET A 4 42.08 -54.07 -11.59
C MET A 4 42.49 -52.60 -11.72
N MET A 5 41.75 -51.69 -11.11
CA MET A 5 42.18 -50.29 -10.94
C MET A 5 42.73 -50.16 -9.51
N ARG A 6 44.05 -49.97 -9.41
CA ARG A 6 44.79 -49.78 -8.16
C ARG A 6 44.44 -48.42 -7.57
N VAL A 7 43.89 -48.44 -6.35
CA VAL A 7 43.81 -47.25 -5.49
C VAL A 7 45.19 -47.08 -4.85
N ALA A 8 45.87 -45.98 -5.17
CA ALA A 8 47.10 -45.58 -4.53
C ALA A 8 46.78 -44.99 -3.15
N VAL A 9 47.11 -45.75 -2.09
CA VAL A 9 47.14 -45.26 -0.71
C VAL A 9 48.37 -44.38 -0.58
N ILE A 10 48.17 -43.06 -0.54
CA ILE A 10 49.25 -42.12 -0.18
C ILE A 10 49.43 -42.23 1.33
N ALA A 11 50.51 -42.88 1.74
CA ALA A 11 50.95 -42.96 3.12
C ALA A 11 51.22 -41.54 3.65
N ALA A 12 50.51 -41.16 4.70
CA ALA A 12 50.80 -39.96 5.47
C ALA A 12 52.22 -40.09 6.06
N CYS A 13 53.09 -39.15 5.73
CA CYS A 13 54.38 -38.95 6.38
C CYS A 13 54.14 -38.74 7.88
N SER A 14 54.38 -39.79 8.67
CA SER A 14 54.59 -39.70 10.11
C SER A 14 55.93 -39.01 10.37
N LEU A 15 55.90 -37.68 10.39
CA LEU A 15 56.94 -36.88 11.02
C LEU A 15 56.86 -37.15 12.52
N LEU A 16 57.83 -37.91 13.04
CA LEU A 16 58.18 -37.97 14.45
C LEU A 16 58.37 -36.55 14.97
N VAL A 17 57.36 -36.00 15.64
CA VAL A 17 57.51 -34.85 16.51
C VAL A 17 58.26 -35.35 17.73
N VAL A 18 59.56 -35.07 17.78
CA VAL A 18 60.34 -35.15 19.01
C VAL A 18 59.68 -34.18 20.00
N THR A 19 58.97 -34.73 20.98
CA THR A 19 58.41 -33.98 22.10
C THR A 19 59.55 -33.48 22.97
N THR A 20 60.04 -32.28 22.70
CA THR A 20 60.83 -31.53 23.68
C THR A 20 59.86 -30.80 24.60
N THR A 21 59.63 -31.36 25.78
CA THR A 21 58.98 -30.71 26.92
C THR A 21 59.82 -29.50 27.35
N GLY A 22 59.34 -28.31 27.03
CA GLY A 22 59.80 -27.02 27.53
C GLY A 22 58.65 -26.04 27.36
N ASP A 23 58.18 -25.45 28.46
CA ASP A 23 56.90 -24.73 28.53
C ASP A 23 56.78 -23.67 27.44
N ARG A 24 55.76 -23.85 26.61
CA ARG A 24 55.35 -22.91 25.56
C ARG A 24 54.49 -21.84 26.23
N TYR A 25 54.75 -20.56 25.96
CA TYR A 25 53.92 -19.46 26.47
C TYR A 25 52.44 -19.79 26.27
N LYS A 26 51.63 -19.63 27.33
CA LYS A 26 50.18 -19.84 27.31
C LYS A 26 49.50 -18.54 27.70
N GLU A 27 48.70 -17.98 26.81
CA GLU A 27 47.91 -16.80 27.10
C GLU A 27 46.83 -17.17 28.12
N LYS A 28 46.89 -16.56 29.31
CA LYS A 28 45.97 -16.80 30.43
C LYS A 28 45.56 -15.45 31.02
N ASP A 29 44.42 -15.45 31.68
CA ASP A 29 43.90 -14.28 32.37
C ASP A 29 44.76 -14.01 33.61
N LEU A 30 44.96 -12.73 33.96
CA LEU A 30 45.77 -12.32 35.10
C LEU A 30 45.00 -12.64 36.39
N ILE A 31 45.67 -13.27 37.36
CA ILE A 31 45.05 -13.64 38.63
C ILE A 31 45.61 -12.72 39.71
N CYS A 32 44.80 -11.80 40.23
CA CYS A 32 45.11 -11.01 41.43
C CYS A 32 44.17 -11.46 42.57
N ASN A 33 44.72 -12.02 43.65
CA ASN A 33 43.98 -12.39 44.87
C ASN A 33 42.61 -13.10 44.62
N GLY A 34 42.58 -14.06 43.69
CA GLY A 34 41.38 -14.83 43.33
C GLY A 34 40.41 -14.16 42.35
N THR A 35 40.68 -12.92 41.93
CA THR A 35 39.96 -12.25 40.82
C THR A 35 40.69 -12.47 39.49
N LEU A 36 39.92 -12.74 38.43
CA LEU A 36 40.41 -12.94 37.06
C LEU A 36 40.27 -11.64 36.28
N LEU A 37 41.40 -11.02 35.94
CA LEU A 37 41.49 -9.88 35.04
C LEU A 37 41.80 -10.36 33.60
N PRO A 38 41.36 -9.63 32.56
CA PRO A 38 41.61 -10.02 31.17
C PRO A 38 43.10 -10.28 30.91
N ALA A 39 43.41 -11.27 30.07
CA ALA A 39 44.80 -11.56 29.70
C ALA A 39 45.59 -10.33 29.19
N THR A 40 44.92 -9.31 28.64
CA THR A 40 45.55 -8.06 28.20
C THR A 40 46.19 -7.24 29.32
N SER A 41 45.79 -7.42 30.57
CA SER A 41 46.39 -6.77 31.76
C SER A 41 47.78 -7.32 32.10
N VAL A 42 48.13 -8.52 31.63
CA VAL A 42 49.48 -9.09 31.85
C VAL A 42 50.53 -8.22 31.17
N CYS A 43 51.50 -7.71 31.93
CA CYS A 43 52.61 -6.87 31.46
C CYS A 43 52.16 -5.66 30.62
N ASP A 44 51.14 -4.93 31.06
CA ASP A 44 50.63 -3.75 30.34
C ASP A 44 51.30 -2.43 30.73
N GLY A 45 52.22 -2.47 31.71
CA GLY A 45 52.96 -1.33 32.24
C GLY A 45 52.32 -0.69 33.48
N ILE A 46 51.16 -1.18 33.91
CA ILE A 46 50.48 -0.81 35.14
C ILE A 46 50.64 -1.97 36.14
N LEU A 47 50.83 -1.64 37.42
CA LEU A 47 50.85 -2.65 38.47
C LEU A 47 49.41 -2.87 38.95
N ASP A 48 48.76 -3.92 38.48
CA ASP A 48 47.36 -4.20 38.80
C ASP A 48 47.19 -4.90 40.16
N CYS A 49 48.19 -5.68 40.61
CA CYS A 49 48.18 -6.30 41.94
C CYS A 49 49.00 -5.46 42.97
N SER A 50 48.37 -5.01 44.07
CA SER A 50 48.89 -3.89 44.91
C SER A 50 49.76 -4.25 46.13
N GLU A 51 50.14 -5.51 46.37
CA GLU A 51 50.89 -5.91 47.59
C GLU A 51 52.30 -6.47 47.31
N PRO A 52 53.31 -6.16 48.14
CA PRO A 52 54.72 -6.45 47.87
C PRO A 52 55.11 -7.94 47.91
N ASP A 53 54.27 -8.82 48.49
CA ASP A 53 54.50 -10.28 48.51
C ASP A 53 53.79 -11.01 47.34
N ASP A 54 52.99 -10.29 46.54
CA ASP A 54 52.15 -10.79 45.45
C ASP A 54 52.58 -10.19 44.10
N VAL A 55 53.88 -10.08 43.85
CA VAL A 55 54.37 -9.87 42.48
C VAL A 55 53.99 -11.12 41.71
N SER A 56 52.80 -11.11 41.10
CA SER A 56 52.34 -12.20 40.27
C SER A 56 53.46 -12.51 39.28
N ASN A 57 53.81 -13.79 39.08
CA ASN A 57 54.86 -14.14 38.12
C ASN A 57 54.59 -13.55 36.73
N ASP A 58 53.34 -13.19 36.45
CA ASP A 58 52.84 -12.62 35.21
C ASP A 58 53.03 -11.09 35.13
N GLU A 59 53.37 -10.40 36.23
CA GLU A 59 53.77 -8.97 36.26
C GLU A 59 55.22 -8.77 36.76
N SER A 60 55.92 -9.86 37.06
CA SER A 60 57.30 -9.82 37.54
C SER A 60 58.26 -9.23 36.50
N PRO A 61 59.26 -8.43 36.92
CA PRO A 61 60.32 -7.94 36.02
C PRO A 61 61.16 -9.06 35.40
N ASP A 62 61.11 -10.28 35.94
CA ASP A 62 61.75 -11.46 35.33
C ASP A 62 61.01 -11.96 34.08
N PHE A 63 59.71 -11.66 33.97
CA PHE A 63 58.83 -12.12 32.91
C PHE A 63 58.39 -11.00 31.95
N CYS A 64 58.07 -9.83 32.48
CA CYS A 64 57.70 -8.66 31.69
C CYS A 64 58.93 -7.95 31.12
N ALA A 65 58.76 -7.37 29.93
CA ALA A 65 59.75 -6.48 29.36
C ALA A 65 59.90 -5.20 30.21
N PRO A 66 61.07 -4.56 30.24
CA PRO A 66 61.27 -3.29 30.95
C PRO A 66 60.29 -2.20 30.47
N SER A 67 59.98 -1.23 31.33
CA SER A 67 58.98 -0.17 31.08
C SER A 67 59.04 0.49 29.68
N PRO A 68 60.21 0.78 29.07
CA PRO A 68 60.29 1.34 27.72
C PRO A 68 59.66 0.48 26.61
N TYR A 69 59.61 -0.84 26.80
CA TYR A 69 59.00 -1.80 25.87
C TYR A 69 57.51 -2.03 26.15
N LEU A 70 57.01 -1.57 27.30
CA LEU A 70 55.59 -1.64 27.68
C LEU A 70 54.83 -0.39 27.26
N GLU A 71 55.53 0.70 26.95
CA GLU A 71 54.97 1.90 26.30
C GLU A 71 54.63 1.66 24.81
N TRP A 72 54.97 0.49 24.26
CA TRP A 72 54.64 0.14 22.87
C TRP A 72 53.16 -0.22 22.74
N ASP A 73 52.44 0.55 21.93
CA ASP A 73 51.07 0.26 21.56
C ASP A 73 51.03 -0.34 20.15
N ALA A 74 50.51 -1.57 20.05
CA ALA A 74 50.20 -2.19 18.77
C ALA A 74 48.75 -1.87 18.38
N SER A 75 48.56 -1.28 17.21
CA SER A 75 47.22 -1.07 16.65
C SER A 75 46.84 -2.25 15.77
N LEU A 76 45.83 -3.03 16.15
CA LEU A 76 45.34 -4.15 15.34
C LEU A 76 44.22 -3.72 14.39
N ALA A 77 44.38 -4.05 13.12
CA ALA A 77 43.38 -3.90 12.09
C ALA A 77 42.94 -5.27 11.57
N VAL A 78 41.63 -5.39 11.29
CA VAL A 78 41.00 -6.61 10.80
C VAL A 78 40.56 -6.43 9.36
N HIS A 79 40.86 -7.41 8.52
CA HIS A 79 40.60 -7.40 7.09
C HIS A 79 40.09 -8.77 6.62
N ASN A 80 39.38 -8.78 5.48
CA ASN A 80 39.02 -9.99 4.74
C ASN A 80 38.42 -11.12 5.60
N ILE A 81 37.40 -10.79 6.38
CA ILE A 81 36.70 -11.74 7.25
C ILE A 81 35.90 -12.73 6.38
N THR A 82 36.09 -14.02 6.60
CA THR A 82 35.28 -15.10 6.01
C THR A 82 34.56 -15.88 7.11
N SER A 83 33.85 -16.95 6.76
CA SER A 83 33.22 -17.83 7.74
C SER A 83 34.23 -18.68 8.54
N THR A 84 35.47 -18.86 8.08
CA THR A 84 36.46 -19.72 8.74
C THR A 84 37.85 -19.10 8.84
N SER A 85 38.03 -17.86 8.42
CA SER A 85 39.31 -17.18 8.44
C SER A 85 39.18 -15.68 8.62
N VAL A 86 40.25 -15.06 9.12
CA VAL A 86 40.38 -13.61 9.18
C VAL A 86 41.82 -13.22 8.87
N GLN A 87 42.00 -12.09 8.18
CA GLN A 87 43.30 -11.48 8.01
C GLN A 87 43.46 -10.35 9.03
N ILE A 88 44.55 -10.37 9.79
CA ILE A 88 44.88 -9.28 10.71
C ILE A 88 46.17 -8.62 10.27
N SER A 89 46.29 -7.32 10.51
CA SER A 89 47.52 -6.57 10.38
C SER A 89 47.70 -5.64 11.56
N TRP A 90 48.95 -5.28 11.86
CA TRP A 90 49.24 -4.39 12.97
C TRP A 90 50.39 -3.46 12.66
N GLU A 91 50.31 -2.27 13.25
CA GLU A 91 51.38 -1.28 13.23
C GLU A 91 51.89 -1.04 14.66
N MET A 92 53.21 -0.93 14.79
CA MET A 92 53.88 -0.61 16.05
C MET A 92 54.39 0.83 16.02
N THR A 93 54.11 1.57 17.09
CA THR A 93 54.73 2.86 17.33
C THR A 93 56.07 2.67 18.04
N THR A 94 57.18 2.95 17.36
CA THR A 94 58.52 2.86 17.97
C THR A 94 58.80 4.11 18.80
N ALA A 95 59.07 3.94 20.09
CA ALA A 95 59.83 4.91 20.87
C ALA A 95 61.35 4.59 20.76
N ASN A 96 62.17 5.65 20.67
CA ASN A 96 63.60 5.67 20.33
C ASN A 96 64.50 4.61 20.98
N ASP A 97 65.63 4.33 20.30
CA ASP A 97 66.78 3.53 20.73
C ASP A 97 67.03 3.57 22.26
N PHE A 98 66.83 2.42 22.90
CA PHE A 98 67.13 2.21 24.32
C PHE A 98 68.45 1.42 24.47
N GLU A 99 69.18 1.69 25.54
CA GLU A 99 70.46 1.03 25.88
C GLU A 99 70.31 -0.47 26.25
N ASP A 100 69.07 -0.97 26.39
CA ASP A 100 68.78 -2.37 26.73
C ASP A 100 68.81 -3.29 25.50
N SER A 101 69.52 -4.40 25.64
CA SER A 101 69.88 -5.34 24.58
C SER A 101 68.73 -6.22 24.02
N LEU A 102 67.47 -5.94 24.36
CA LEU A 102 66.33 -6.77 23.96
C LEU A 102 65.83 -6.39 22.56
N GLN A 103 65.74 -7.40 21.69
CA GLN A 103 65.25 -7.28 20.32
C GLN A 103 63.93 -8.05 20.16
N LEU A 104 63.02 -7.50 19.36
CA LEU A 104 61.73 -8.13 19.05
C LEU A 104 61.97 -9.48 18.34
N ALA A 105 61.59 -10.56 19.01
CA ALA A 105 61.75 -11.91 18.49
C ALA A 105 60.50 -12.39 17.76
N GLY A 106 59.32 -11.91 18.17
CA GLY A 106 58.07 -12.26 17.51
C GLY A 106 56.85 -11.88 18.32
N TYR A 107 55.73 -12.51 17.96
CA TYR A 107 54.43 -12.31 18.58
C TYR A 107 53.79 -13.64 18.95
N PHE A 108 53.12 -13.68 20.08
CA PHE A 108 52.13 -14.70 20.41
C PHE A 108 50.76 -14.20 19.96
N LEU A 109 50.10 -14.97 19.10
CA LEU A 109 48.75 -14.70 18.63
C LEU A 109 47.80 -15.72 19.25
N THR A 110 46.82 -15.24 20.00
CA THR A 110 45.84 -16.08 20.69
C THR A 110 44.44 -15.68 20.23
N GLY A 111 43.61 -16.63 19.83
CA GLY A 111 42.18 -16.40 19.65
C GLY A 111 41.39 -17.14 20.72
N LYS A 112 40.55 -16.43 21.46
CA LYS A 112 39.67 -16.98 22.50
C LYS A 112 38.21 -16.86 22.07
N SER A 113 37.49 -17.97 22.08
CA SER A 113 36.03 -18.07 21.95
C SER A 113 35.57 -19.36 22.61
N GLU A 114 34.37 -19.42 23.17
CA GLU A 114 33.81 -20.67 23.69
C GLU A 114 32.98 -21.35 22.59
N PRO A 115 33.29 -22.60 22.18
CA PRO A 115 34.27 -23.55 22.71
C PRO A 115 35.62 -23.60 21.96
N HIS A 116 35.90 -22.69 21.01
CA HIS A 116 37.10 -22.75 20.16
C HIS A 116 38.17 -21.71 20.54
N SER A 117 39.34 -22.19 20.98
CA SER A 117 40.52 -21.34 21.22
C SER A 117 41.77 -21.89 20.53
N PHE A 118 42.69 -21.00 20.14
CA PHE A 118 43.95 -21.36 19.51
C PHE A 118 45.06 -20.39 19.91
N GLN A 119 46.32 -20.83 19.77
CA GLN A 119 47.49 -20.00 20.00
C GLN A 119 48.62 -20.35 19.03
N ASN A 120 49.16 -19.33 18.35
CA ASN A 120 50.23 -19.44 17.37
C ASN A 120 51.37 -18.47 17.69
N THR A 121 52.55 -18.74 17.13
CA THR A 121 53.72 -17.86 17.24
C THR A 121 54.07 -17.30 15.87
N ILE A 122 54.24 -15.98 15.77
CA ILE A 122 54.48 -15.25 14.53
C ILE A 122 55.88 -14.63 14.60
N PRO A 123 56.69 -14.71 13.54
CA PRO A 123 57.98 -14.02 13.45
C PRO A 123 57.85 -12.50 13.58
N GLY A 124 58.83 -11.85 14.24
CA GLY A 124 58.82 -10.39 14.48
C GLY A 124 58.86 -9.51 13.23
N GLN A 125 59.25 -10.07 12.09
CA GLN A 125 59.33 -9.38 10.79
C GLN A 125 57.97 -9.25 10.08
N LEU A 126 56.96 -9.99 10.53
CA LEU A 126 55.63 -9.92 9.94
C LEU A 126 54.80 -8.85 10.65
N LEU A 127 54.04 -8.10 9.85
CA LEU A 127 53.06 -7.11 10.29
C LEU A 127 51.63 -7.51 9.90
N SER A 128 51.46 -8.71 9.34
CA SER A 128 50.16 -9.28 9.00
C SER A 128 50.17 -10.79 9.12
N HIS A 129 49.01 -11.36 9.43
CA HIS A 129 48.83 -12.80 9.54
C HIS A 129 47.43 -13.22 9.13
N HIS A 130 47.32 -14.41 8.53
CA HIS A 130 46.05 -14.98 8.11
C HIS A 130 45.68 -16.14 9.04
N ILE A 131 44.65 -15.92 9.85
CA ILE A 131 44.13 -16.90 10.80
C ILE A 131 43.16 -17.82 10.06
N GLN A 132 43.36 -19.12 10.18
CA GLN A 132 42.52 -20.15 9.55
C GLN A 132 41.88 -21.06 10.59
N TRP A 133 40.89 -21.86 10.17
CA TRP A 133 40.19 -22.85 10.99
C TRP A 133 39.30 -22.25 12.09
N LEU A 134 38.81 -21.03 11.88
CA LEU A 134 37.80 -20.42 12.76
C LEU A 134 36.44 -21.08 12.57
N LYS A 135 35.61 -21.06 13.62
CA LYS A 135 34.22 -21.49 13.55
C LYS A 135 33.36 -20.37 12.94
N PRO A 136 32.41 -20.69 12.04
CA PRO A 136 31.47 -19.72 11.49
C PRO A 136 30.57 -19.09 12.55
N TRP A 137 30.12 -17.87 12.29
CA TRP A 137 29.20 -17.13 13.16
C TRP A 137 29.63 -17.10 14.63
N THR A 138 30.94 -17.11 14.86
CA THR A 138 31.55 -17.14 16.18
C THR A 138 32.33 -15.85 16.40
N GLU A 139 32.13 -15.24 17.57
CA GLU A 139 32.87 -14.07 18.02
C GLU A 139 34.17 -14.52 18.71
N TYR A 140 35.29 -13.95 18.25
CA TYR A 140 36.62 -14.23 18.77
C TYR A 140 37.23 -12.97 19.36
N THR A 141 37.81 -13.09 20.55
CA THR A 141 38.77 -12.12 21.07
C THR A 141 40.16 -12.54 20.61
N VAL A 142 40.73 -11.78 19.68
CA VAL A 142 42.07 -12.02 19.15
C VAL A 142 43.05 -11.14 19.92
N ILE A 143 44.07 -11.75 20.50
CA ILE A 143 45.09 -11.11 21.34
C ILE A 143 46.44 -11.32 20.67
N LEU A 144 47.17 -10.23 20.43
CA LEU A 144 48.52 -10.23 19.88
C LEU A 144 49.47 -9.67 20.92
N ARG A 145 50.48 -10.46 21.30
CA ARG A 145 51.45 -10.10 22.33
C ARG A 145 52.88 -10.17 21.79
N PRO A 146 53.65 -9.07 21.78
CA PRO A 146 55.04 -9.11 21.41
C PRO A 146 55.89 -9.82 22.47
N PHE A 147 56.94 -10.50 22.04
CA PHE A 147 57.96 -11.04 22.94
C PHE A 147 59.37 -10.74 22.43
N TYR A 148 60.28 -10.52 23.38
CA TYR A 148 61.62 -10.01 23.17
C TYR A 148 62.66 -10.99 23.68
N THR A 149 63.82 -11.02 23.02
CA THR A 149 64.98 -11.81 23.43
C THR A 149 66.25 -11.02 23.13
N GLU A 150 67.36 -11.35 23.78
CA GLU A 150 68.65 -10.68 23.55
C GLU A 150 69.16 -10.81 22.09
N THR A 151 68.73 -11.84 21.37
CA THR A 151 69.21 -12.15 20.01
C THR A 151 68.21 -11.81 18.89
N GLY A 152 67.00 -11.34 19.25
CA GLY A 152 65.90 -11.13 18.30
C GLY A 152 65.39 -12.41 17.65
N ARG A 153 65.74 -13.57 18.21
CA ARG A 153 65.33 -14.89 17.71
C ARG A 153 64.57 -15.65 18.79
N PRO A 154 63.57 -16.47 18.44
CA PRO A 154 62.84 -17.26 19.41
C PRO A 154 63.77 -18.09 20.30
N HIS A 155 63.76 -17.82 21.60
CA HIS A 155 64.56 -18.51 22.61
C HIS A 155 63.70 -18.84 23.83
N ARG A 156 64.16 -19.76 24.70
CA ARG A 156 63.39 -20.17 25.90
C ARG A 156 63.33 -19.07 26.96
N GLN A 157 64.33 -18.21 27.00
CA GLN A 157 64.33 -17.00 27.82
C GLN A 157 63.83 -15.86 26.95
N TYR A 158 62.60 -15.45 27.21
CA TYR A 158 61.95 -14.32 26.54
C TYR A 158 61.27 -13.47 27.59
N LYS A 159 61.09 -12.20 27.25
CA LYS A 159 60.25 -11.27 28.01
C LYS A 159 59.06 -10.86 27.16
N VAL A 160 57.89 -10.73 27.76
CA VAL A 160 56.67 -10.35 27.04
C VAL A 160 56.35 -8.87 27.22
N GLY A 161 55.80 -8.25 26.18
CA GLY A 161 55.32 -6.87 26.23
C GLY A 161 53.81 -6.77 26.38
N LYS A 162 53.34 -5.53 26.32
CA LYS A 162 51.92 -5.16 26.34
C LYS A 162 51.17 -5.81 25.18
N ALA A 163 50.03 -6.45 25.47
CA ALA A 163 49.20 -7.06 24.45
C ALA A 163 48.22 -6.05 23.84
N ALA A 164 47.91 -6.26 22.57
CA ALA A 164 46.81 -5.59 21.90
C ALA A 164 45.74 -6.62 21.53
N SER A 165 44.47 -6.21 21.59
CA SER A 165 43.35 -7.12 21.32
C SER A 165 42.30 -6.49 20.42
N VAL A 166 41.59 -7.34 19.67
CA VAL A 166 40.47 -6.96 18.81
C VAL A 166 39.41 -8.04 18.83
N GLN A 167 38.14 -7.64 18.86
CA GLN A 167 37.00 -8.54 18.71
C GLN A 167 36.67 -8.69 17.22
N VAL A 168 36.47 -9.93 16.78
CA VAL A 168 36.06 -10.22 15.40
C VAL A 168 34.99 -11.30 15.37
N GLN A 169 33.88 -11.01 14.69
CA GLN A 169 32.85 -11.99 14.38
C GLN A 169 33.06 -12.54 12.96
N THR A 170 33.21 -13.85 12.85
CA THR A 170 33.27 -14.57 11.57
C THR A 170 31.93 -14.53 10.84
N LEU A 171 31.95 -14.65 9.50
CA LEU A 171 30.71 -14.65 8.72
C LEU A 171 29.89 -15.92 8.95
N SER A 172 28.58 -15.81 8.73
CA SER A 172 27.66 -16.95 8.76
C SER A 172 27.96 -17.95 7.64
N SER A 173 27.66 -19.21 7.88
CA SER A 173 27.60 -20.25 6.87
C SER A 173 26.36 -21.14 7.08
N VAL A 174 26.24 -22.20 6.29
CA VAL A 174 25.06 -23.07 6.31
C VAL A 174 25.01 -23.85 7.65
N PRO A 175 23.84 -23.93 8.31
CA PRO A 175 23.66 -24.78 9.49
C PRO A 175 23.98 -26.24 9.22
N GLU A 176 24.45 -26.97 10.22
CA GLU A 176 24.57 -28.42 10.15
C GLU A 176 23.19 -29.10 10.11
N ALA A 177 23.17 -30.42 9.86
CA ALA A 177 21.94 -31.19 9.95
C ALA A 177 21.39 -31.16 11.40
N PRO A 178 20.07 -31.24 11.60
CA PRO A 178 19.51 -31.46 12.93
C PRO A 178 20.19 -32.66 13.61
N GLY A 179 20.47 -32.56 14.92
CA GLY A 179 21.19 -33.61 15.64
C GLY A 179 20.37 -34.90 15.79
N LEU A 180 19.06 -34.75 16.01
CA LEU A 180 18.13 -35.86 16.15
C LEU A 180 16.71 -35.43 15.81
N VAL A 181 15.94 -36.31 15.15
CA VAL A 181 14.50 -36.16 14.98
C VAL A 181 13.85 -37.44 15.49
N SER A 182 13.02 -37.33 16.54
CA SER A 182 12.29 -38.46 17.09
C SER A 182 10.78 -38.24 17.02
N VAL A 183 10.04 -39.34 16.83
CA VAL A 183 8.58 -39.31 16.78
C VAL A 183 8.06 -39.50 18.20
N VAL A 184 7.39 -38.48 18.74
CA VAL A 184 6.80 -38.52 20.09
C VAL A 184 5.41 -39.16 20.03
N SER A 185 4.63 -38.79 19.01
CA SER A 185 3.31 -39.35 18.75
C SER A 185 3.10 -39.48 17.25
N ALA A 186 2.50 -40.57 16.81
CA ALA A 186 2.19 -40.85 15.41
C ALA A 186 0.69 -40.99 15.20
N GLN A 187 -0.13 -40.13 15.82
CA GLN A 187 -1.59 -40.18 15.70
C GLN A 187 -2.09 -39.41 14.48
N GLN A 188 -3.21 -39.86 13.91
CA GLN A 188 -3.90 -39.17 12.82
C GLN A 188 -4.16 -37.69 13.17
N ARG A 189 -3.77 -36.79 12.27
CA ARG A 189 -3.83 -35.31 12.41
C ARG A 189 -3.02 -34.73 13.58
N ASN A 190 -2.30 -35.55 14.34
CA ASN A 190 -1.53 -35.15 15.51
C ASN A 190 -0.20 -35.93 15.57
N VAL A 191 0.62 -35.80 14.52
CA VAL A 191 1.96 -36.38 14.51
C VAL A 191 2.92 -35.38 15.14
N VAL A 192 3.44 -35.71 16.32
CA VAL A 192 4.35 -34.84 17.07
C VAL A 192 5.77 -35.33 16.89
N LEU A 193 6.63 -34.47 16.35
CA LEU A 193 8.06 -34.70 16.23
C LEU A 193 8.79 -33.87 17.28
N ASN A 194 9.78 -34.46 17.93
CA ASN A 194 10.78 -33.74 18.71
C ASN A 194 12.05 -33.60 17.87
N ILE A 195 12.48 -32.36 17.63
CA ILE A 195 13.61 -32.02 16.77
C ILE A 195 14.69 -31.40 17.64
N VAL A 196 15.83 -32.05 17.73
CA VAL A 196 17.04 -31.51 18.35
C VAL A 196 17.82 -30.72 17.30
N GLY A 197 18.15 -29.47 17.61
CA GLY A 197 18.89 -28.59 16.72
C GLY A 197 20.30 -29.09 16.40
N PRO A 198 20.94 -28.49 15.38
CA PRO A 198 22.30 -28.84 15.00
C PRO A 198 23.31 -28.56 16.13
N SER A 199 24.43 -29.30 16.13
CA SER A 199 25.58 -29.02 17.00
C SER A 199 26.19 -27.64 16.76
N ALA A 200 26.15 -27.16 15.52
CA ALA A 200 26.53 -25.81 15.15
C ALA A 200 25.52 -25.23 14.15
N TRP A 201 24.85 -24.14 14.55
CA TRP A 201 23.93 -23.41 13.69
C TRP A 201 24.65 -22.60 12.62
N ASN A 202 25.92 -22.24 12.84
CA ASN A 202 26.77 -21.47 11.92
C ASN A 202 26.16 -20.15 11.41
N SER A 203 25.05 -19.71 12.01
CA SER A 203 24.21 -18.59 11.61
C SER A 203 23.23 -18.29 12.75
N ALA A 204 22.50 -17.17 12.68
CA ALA A 204 21.48 -16.87 13.69
C ALA A 204 20.29 -17.84 13.55
N PRO A 205 19.92 -18.63 14.57
CA PRO A 205 18.86 -19.63 14.46
C PRO A 205 17.49 -18.99 14.15
N ILE A 206 16.77 -19.54 13.16
CA ILE A 206 15.37 -19.18 12.85
C ILE A 206 14.43 -20.33 13.21
N GLY A 207 14.86 -21.57 12.97
CA GLY A 207 14.08 -22.77 13.25
C GLY A 207 14.30 -23.87 12.22
N PHE A 208 13.24 -24.57 11.85
CA PHE A 208 13.29 -25.76 11.00
C PHE A 208 12.31 -25.68 9.84
N HIS A 209 12.72 -26.20 8.70
CA HIS A 209 11.85 -26.42 7.55
C HIS A 209 11.62 -27.93 7.41
N LEU A 210 10.36 -28.34 7.36
CA LEU A 210 9.96 -29.73 7.27
C LEU A 210 9.20 -29.94 5.95
N HIS A 211 9.53 -31.01 5.24
CA HIS A 211 8.74 -31.48 4.10
C HIS A 211 8.46 -32.98 4.22
N TRP A 212 7.34 -33.43 3.68
CA TRP A 212 6.96 -34.83 3.74
C TRP A 212 6.35 -35.33 2.44
N LYS A 213 6.53 -36.64 2.20
CA LYS A 213 5.90 -37.39 1.11
C LYS A 213 5.41 -38.74 1.62
N ALA A 214 4.23 -39.15 1.18
CA ALA A 214 3.77 -40.51 1.44
C ALA A 214 4.61 -41.52 0.62
N THR A 215 5.01 -42.63 1.25
CA THR A 215 5.88 -43.66 0.63
C THR A 215 5.08 -44.78 -0.03
N THR A 216 3.86 -45.04 0.42
CA THR A 216 3.00 -46.12 -0.09
C THR A 216 2.20 -45.75 -1.35
N GLU A 217 2.16 -44.46 -1.71
CA GLU A 217 1.40 -43.95 -2.86
C GLU A 217 2.32 -43.14 -3.80
N SER A 218 2.46 -43.56 -5.06
CA SER A 218 3.30 -42.87 -6.06
C SER A 218 2.85 -41.42 -6.39
N ARG A 219 1.60 -41.08 -6.06
CA ARG A 219 1.03 -39.72 -6.04
C ARG A 219 0.40 -39.38 -4.69
N GLY A 220 1.03 -39.81 -3.60
CA GLY A 220 0.50 -39.60 -2.26
C GLY A 220 0.60 -38.14 -1.79
N PRO A 221 -0.08 -37.82 -0.67
CA PRO A 221 -0.08 -36.48 -0.09
C PRO A 221 1.35 -36.00 0.24
N ARG A 222 1.64 -34.77 -0.16
CA ARG A 222 2.89 -34.05 0.11
C ARG A 222 2.60 -32.73 0.79
N GLY A 223 3.53 -32.26 1.60
CA GLY A 223 3.37 -30.96 2.26
C GLY A 223 4.68 -30.43 2.82
N PHE A 224 4.59 -29.21 3.33
CA PHE A 224 5.72 -28.46 3.85
C PHE A 224 5.24 -27.57 5.00
N VAL A 225 6.05 -27.45 6.06
CA VAL A 225 5.82 -26.52 7.16
C VAL A 225 7.13 -25.87 7.59
N LYS A 226 7.06 -24.60 8.01
CA LYS A 226 8.16 -23.90 8.69
C LYS A 226 7.84 -23.85 10.17
N ALA A 227 8.67 -24.47 10.99
CA ALA A 227 8.61 -24.40 12.44
C ALA A 227 9.60 -23.34 12.91
N LEU A 228 9.09 -22.18 13.34
CA LEU A 228 9.90 -21.08 13.85
C LEU A 228 10.21 -21.32 15.34
N LEU A 229 11.39 -20.88 15.77
CA LEU A 229 11.73 -20.84 17.18
C LEU A 229 10.90 -19.75 17.87
N THR A 230 10.38 -20.05 19.06
CA THR A 230 9.64 -19.10 19.90
C THR A 230 10.59 -18.16 20.63
N GLU A 231 10.12 -17.00 21.10
CA GLU A 231 10.94 -16.07 21.89
C GLU A 231 11.51 -16.72 23.17
N ASP A 232 10.79 -17.70 23.73
CA ASP A 232 11.21 -18.45 24.92
C ASP A 232 12.27 -19.53 24.63
N TRP A 233 12.62 -19.77 23.35
CA TRP A 233 13.59 -20.81 22.99
C TRP A 233 15.00 -20.37 23.35
N SER A 234 15.71 -21.21 24.11
CA SER A 234 17.11 -21.00 24.44
C SER A 234 18.03 -21.95 23.67
N PRO A 235 19.27 -21.52 23.35
CA PRO A 235 20.29 -22.41 22.80
C PRO A 235 20.63 -23.60 23.71
N GLU A 236 20.30 -23.53 25.01
CA GLU A 236 20.57 -24.58 26.01
C GLU A 236 19.55 -25.74 25.91
N GLU A 237 18.29 -25.46 25.60
CA GLU A 237 17.27 -26.49 25.41
C GLU A 237 17.45 -27.25 24.09
N ASN A 238 17.95 -26.56 23.04
CA ASN A 238 18.27 -27.06 21.70
C ASN A 238 17.27 -28.08 21.12
N ALA A 239 15.99 -28.02 21.51
CA ALA A 239 14.96 -28.96 21.09
C ALA A 239 13.63 -28.23 20.82
N LEU A 240 12.86 -28.73 19.86
CA LEU A 240 11.56 -28.17 19.48
C LEU A 240 10.57 -29.27 19.16
N ASN A 241 9.38 -29.19 19.74
CA ASN A 241 8.26 -30.06 19.38
C ASN A 241 7.44 -29.44 18.24
N VAL A 242 7.20 -30.20 17.18
CA VAL A 242 6.44 -29.77 16.00
C VAL A 242 5.31 -30.76 15.72
N THR A 243 4.09 -30.24 15.62
CA THR A 243 2.89 -31.03 15.29
C THR A 243 2.56 -30.94 13.81
N LEU A 244 2.38 -32.08 13.16
CA LEU A 244 2.05 -32.21 11.74
C LEU A 244 0.65 -32.82 11.55
N PRO A 245 -0.20 -32.23 10.70
CA PRO A 245 -1.56 -32.72 10.44
C PRO A 245 -1.57 -33.83 9.37
N LEU A 246 -0.83 -34.92 9.61
CA LEU A 246 -0.71 -36.03 8.65
C LEU A 246 -1.93 -36.96 8.69
N ARG A 247 -2.25 -37.58 7.54
CA ARG A 247 -3.36 -38.54 7.45
C ARG A 247 -2.97 -39.88 8.10
N GLY A 248 -3.94 -40.56 8.70
CA GLY A 248 -3.72 -41.87 9.32
C GLY A 248 -3.56 -42.98 8.27
N GLY A 249 -3.01 -44.12 8.69
CA GLY A 249 -2.91 -45.33 7.86
C GLY A 249 -2.08 -45.15 6.59
N THR A 250 -1.12 -44.23 6.64
CA THR A 250 -0.19 -43.92 5.56
C THR A 250 1.21 -43.78 6.15
N ASP A 251 2.20 -44.31 5.43
CA ASP A 251 3.60 -44.17 5.79
C ASP A 251 4.17 -42.93 5.09
N TYR A 252 4.86 -42.09 5.87
CA TYR A 252 5.48 -40.87 5.39
C TYR A 252 7.00 -40.92 5.55
N LEU A 253 7.70 -40.36 4.57
CA LEU A 253 9.08 -39.92 4.74
C LEU A 253 9.04 -38.41 5.02
N ILE A 254 9.52 -38.02 6.20
CA ILE A 254 9.60 -36.63 6.64
C ILE A 254 11.07 -36.23 6.62
N SER A 255 11.37 -35.12 5.98
CA SER A 255 12.71 -34.57 5.85
C SER A 255 12.75 -33.21 6.56
N VAL A 256 13.71 -33.03 7.46
CA VAL A 256 13.84 -31.86 8.34
C VAL A 256 15.18 -31.18 8.09
N ARG A 257 15.18 -29.87 7.87
CA ARG A 257 16.42 -29.07 7.77
C ARG A 257 16.39 -27.89 8.74
N ALA A 258 17.54 -27.59 9.33
CA ALA A 258 17.73 -26.39 10.13
C ALA A 258 17.81 -25.14 9.23
N ALA A 259 17.27 -24.03 9.71
CA ALA A 259 17.23 -22.74 9.01
C ALA A 259 17.72 -21.62 9.92
N GLY A 260 18.57 -20.75 9.37
CA GLY A 260 19.12 -19.60 10.07
C GLY A 260 19.21 -18.36 9.18
N THR A 261 19.57 -17.23 9.79
CA THR A 261 19.78 -15.95 9.10
C THR A 261 21.27 -15.74 8.86
N ASP A 262 21.65 -15.43 7.63
CA ASP A 262 23.01 -15.06 7.25
C ASP A 262 23.35 -13.62 7.71
N SER A 263 24.63 -13.25 7.62
CA SER A 263 25.13 -11.92 8.00
C SER A 263 24.53 -10.75 7.20
N ARG A 264 23.77 -11.02 6.13
CA ARG A 264 23.10 -10.03 5.27
C ARG A 264 21.57 -10.06 5.44
N GLY A 265 21.04 -10.84 6.39
CA GLY A 265 19.61 -10.97 6.63
C GLY A 265 18.89 -12.00 5.73
N GLY A 266 19.61 -12.76 4.93
CA GLY A 266 19.07 -13.83 4.08
C GLY A 266 18.88 -15.15 4.82
N VAL A 267 17.94 -15.98 4.37
CA VAL A 267 17.70 -17.30 4.98
C VAL A 267 18.63 -18.35 4.39
N VAL A 268 19.39 -19.04 5.24
CA VAL A 268 20.26 -20.18 4.90
C VAL A 268 19.70 -21.46 5.49
N THR A 269 19.72 -22.55 4.73
CA THR A 269 19.18 -23.85 5.16
C THR A 269 20.21 -24.95 5.07
N GLY A 270 20.29 -25.76 6.13
CA GLY A 270 21.16 -26.92 6.24
C GLY A 270 20.70 -28.14 5.42
N PRO A 271 21.45 -29.25 5.51
CA PRO A 271 21.07 -30.52 4.90
C PRO A 271 19.85 -31.14 5.58
N ASP A 272 19.15 -32.03 4.85
CA ASP A 272 17.97 -32.75 5.33
C ASP A 272 18.38 -33.94 6.21
N LEU A 273 17.71 -34.10 7.36
CA LEU A 273 17.65 -35.33 8.13
C LEU A 273 16.27 -35.99 7.92
N GLU A 274 16.27 -37.25 7.47
CA GLU A 274 15.03 -37.96 7.13
C GLU A 274 14.60 -38.94 8.24
N VAL A 275 13.28 -39.00 8.48
CA VAL A 275 12.64 -39.95 9.39
C VAL A 275 11.41 -40.56 8.72
N GLN A 276 11.22 -41.87 8.92
CA GLN A 276 10.03 -42.57 8.46
C GLN A 276 8.99 -42.63 9.58
N VAL A 277 7.75 -42.30 9.27
CA VAL A 277 6.65 -42.28 10.24
C VAL A 277 5.45 -43.02 9.67
N SER A 278 5.06 -44.09 10.35
CA SER A 278 3.79 -44.79 10.11
C SER A 278 2.72 -44.18 11.01
N VAL A 279 1.81 -43.42 10.41
CA VAL A 279 0.77 -42.72 11.18
C VAL A 279 -0.36 -43.70 11.49
N THR A 280 -0.64 -43.90 12.77
CA THR A 280 -1.75 -44.75 13.21
C THR A 280 -3.07 -44.11 12.83
N LEU A 281 -3.98 -44.93 12.31
CA LEU A 281 -5.34 -44.53 11.96
C LEU A 281 -6.19 -44.64 13.24
N GLY A 282 -6.91 -43.57 13.61
CA GLY A 282 -7.67 -43.52 14.87
C GLY A 282 -8.84 -44.52 14.88
N SER A 283 -9.97 -44.12 14.29
CA SER A 283 -11.11 -44.99 14.00
C SER A 283 -11.31 -45.14 12.48
N TYR A 284 -11.57 -44.02 11.81
CA TYR A 284 -11.72 -43.92 10.36
C TYR A 284 -10.99 -42.69 9.82
N ASP A 285 -10.41 -42.83 8.62
CA ASP A 285 -9.92 -41.69 7.83
C ASP A 285 -10.86 -41.49 6.65
N ILE A 286 -11.72 -40.47 6.72
CA ILE A 286 -12.70 -40.15 5.69
C ILE A 286 -12.34 -38.85 4.98
N TYR A 287 -12.46 -38.85 3.66
CA TYR A 287 -12.36 -37.65 2.83
C TYR A 287 -13.36 -37.72 1.69
N ALA A 288 -13.79 -36.55 1.25
CA ALA A 288 -14.74 -36.38 0.18
C ALA A 288 -14.27 -35.26 -0.75
N TYR A 289 -14.57 -35.38 -2.04
CA TYR A 289 -14.32 -34.32 -3.01
C TYR A 289 -15.36 -34.38 -4.13
N PRO A 290 -15.80 -33.22 -4.65
CA PRO A 290 -16.72 -33.18 -5.79
C PRO A 290 -16.01 -33.67 -7.05
N VAL A 291 -16.75 -34.37 -7.91
CA VAL A 291 -16.30 -34.77 -9.26
C VAL A 291 -17.04 -33.96 -10.32
N SER A 292 -18.30 -33.62 -10.08
CA SER A 292 -19.14 -32.79 -10.92
C SER A 292 -20.06 -31.91 -10.05
N PRO A 293 -20.87 -31.02 -10.64
CA PRO A 293 -21.84 -30.23 -9.87
C PRO A 293 -22.87 -31.07 -9.10
N SER A 294 -23.12 -32.31 -9.53
CA SER A 294 -24.12 -33.21 -8.95
C SER A 294 -23.55 -34.51 -8.37
N GLU A 295 -22.23 -34.70 -8.40
CA GLU A 295 -21.60 -35.94 -7.96
C GLU A 295 -20.35 -35.69 -7.12
N ALA A 296 -20.13 -36.55 -6.12
CA ALA A 296 -18.95 -36.50 -5.28
C ALA A 296 -18.45 -37.91 -4.95
N ILE A 297 -17.14 -38.05 -4.82
CA ILE A 297 -16.51 -39.27 -4.34
C ILE A 297 -16.25 -39.12 -2.85
N ILE A 298 -16.73 -40.10 -2.08
CA ILE A 298 -16.41 -40.27 -0.67
C ILE A 298 -15.54 -41.51 -0.55
N SER A 299 -14.41 -41.39 0.14
CA SER A 299 -13.52 -42.53 0.38
C SER A 299 -13.06 -42.53 1.83
N TRP A 300 -13.00 -43.74 2.40
CA TRP A 300 -12.55 -43.92 3.77
C TRP A 300 -11.69 -45.16 3.95
N ARG A 301 -10.91 -45.15 5.03
CA ARG A 301 -10.19 -46.32 5.57
C ARG A 301 -10.62 -46.54 7.00
N ALA A 302 -10.61 -47.80 7.44
CA ALA A 302 -10.95 -48.18 8.80
C ALA A 302 -9.78 -48.86 9.51
N SER A 303 -9.50 -48.46 10.77
CA SER A 303 -8.48 -49.10 11.61
C SER A 303 -9.04 -50.33 12.32
N GLN A 304 -10.34 -50.30 12.61
CA GLN A 304 -11.09 -51.35 13.29
C GLN A 304 -11.90 -52.16 12.28
N ALA A 305 -12.06 -53.46 12.57
CA ALA A 305 -13.02 -54.28 11.84
C ALA A 305 -14.44 -53.81 12.19
N ALA A 306 -15.25 -53.55 11.18
CA ALA A 306 -16.67 -53.28 11.34
C ALA A 306 -17.43 -54.31 10.50
N ASP A 307 -18.60 -54.75 10.94
CA ASP A 307 -19.47 -55.57 10.12
C ASP A 307 -20.17 -54.69 9.07
N ILE A 308 -20.50 -53.45 9.45
CA ILE A 308 -21.20 -52.48 8.60
C ILE A 308 -20.58 -51.10 8.78
N PHE A 309 -20.39 -50.37 7.67
CA PHE A 309 -20.15 -48.93 7.64
C PHE A 309 -21.40 -48.19 7.20
N GLN A 310 -21.81 -47.17 7.96
CA GLN A 310 -22.92 -46.31 7.57
C GLN A 310 -22.39 -44.91 7.23
N VAL A 311 -22.55 -44.52 5.97
CA VAL A 311 -22.20 -43.18 5.46
C VAL A 311 -23.49 -42.38 5.31
N THR A 312 -23.60 -41.25 5.99
CA THR A 312 -24.73 -40.33 5.83
C THR A 312 -24.24 -39.00 5.30
N VAL A 313 -24.92 -38.50 4.27
CA VAL A 313 -24.63 -37.21 3.64
C VAL A 313 -25.76 -36.25 4.00
N HIS A 314 -25.38 -35.08 4.52
CA HIS A 314 -26.27 -33.99 4.87
C HIS A 314 -25.91 -32.75 4.04
N THR A 315 -26.91 -31.99 3.64
CA THR A 315 -26.70 -30.63 3.13
C THR A 315 -26.51 -29.70 4.34
N ASP A 316 -25.39 -28.98 4.37
CA ASP A 316 -25.05 -28.03 5.43
C ASP A 316 -25.58 -26.64 5.04
N LEU A 317 -26.65 -26.20 5.71
CA LEU A 317 -27.27 -24.90 5.49
C LEU A 317 -26.65 -23.79 6.36
N GLY A 318 -25.64 -24.12 7.17
CA GLY A 318 -25.02 -23.23 8.13
C GLY A 318 -25.75 -23.19 9.47
N ASN A 319 -25.10 -22.63 10.50
CA ASN A 319 -25.66 -22.47 11.84
C ASN A 319 -26.17 -23.80 12.45
N ASP A 320 -25.42 -24.88 12.23
CA ASP A 320 -25.73 -26.26 12.62
C ASP A 320 -27.04 -26.84 12.04
N ASP A 321 -27.64 -26.19 11.03
CA ASP A 321 -28.78 -26.72 10.30
C ASP A 321 -28.32 -27.72 9.22
N LEU A 322 -28.64 -28.99 9.45
CA LEU A 322 -28.27 -30.12 8.60
C LEU A 322 -29.51 -30.78 8.03
N ARG A 323 -29.65 -30.74 6.71
CA ARG A 323 -30.73 -31.45 6.01
C ARG A 323 -30.23 -32.80 5.49
N HIS A 324 -30.84 -33.89 5.96
CA HIS A 324 -30.54 -35.22 5.44
C HIS A 324 -30.71 -35.28 3.91
N HIS A 325 -29.71 -35.83 3.23
CA HIS A 325 -29.73 -36.05 1.79
C HIS A 325 -29.82 -37.55 1.46
N THR A 326 -28.87 -38.36 1.95
CA THR A 326 -28.89 -39.81 1.76
C THR A 326 -28.11 -40.54 2.86
N SER A 327 -28.43 -41.81 3.10
CA SER A 327 -27.68 -42.72 3.96
C SER A 327 -27.43 -44.03 3.22
N LEU A 328 -26.20 -44.52 3.25
CA LEU A 328 -25.77 -45.74 2.58
C LEU A 328 -25.05 -46.65 3.57
N GLU A 329 -25.40 -47.93 3.53
CA GLU A 329 -24.75 -48.97 4.33
C GLU A 329 -23.82 -49.81 3.44
N PHE A 330 -22.62 -50.09 3.94
CA PHE A 330 -21.60 -50.88 3.24
C PHE A 330 -21.12 -52.02 4.12
N ASP A 331 -20.91 -53.17 3.50
CA ASP A 331 -20.30 -54.33 4.16
C ASP A 331 -18.85 -54.00 4.58
N GLY A 332 -18.58 -54.10 5.88
CA GLY A 332 -17.29 -53.82 6.48
C GLY A 332 -16.42 -55.06 6.69
N THR A 333 -16.91 -56.27 6.34
CA THR A 333 -16.24 -57.57 6.58
C THR A 333 -14.89 -57.75 5.84
N GLY A 334 -14.43 -56.72 5.14
CA GLY A 334 -13.08 -56.64 4.56
C GLY A 334 -11.96 -56.55 5.62
N LYS A 335 -10.71 -56.67 5.16
CA LYS A 335 -9.53 -56.53 6.03
C LYS A 335 -9.46 -55.11 6.61
N THR A 336 -8.98 -55.01 7.85
CA THR A 336 -8.60 -53.71 8.45
C THR A 336 -7.62 -52.97 7.55
N SER A 337 -7.73 -51.64 7.47
CA SER A 337 -7.00 -50.75 6.54
C SER A 337 -7.34 -50.85 5.05
N ALA A 338 -8.35 -51.62 4.64
CA ALA A 338 -8.88 -51.55 3.29
C ALA A 338 -9.48 -50.17 2.99
N ARG A 339 -9.34 -49.71 1.74
CA ARG A 339 -9.90 -48.45 1.26
C ARG A 339 -11.26 -48.71 0.62
N TYR A 340 -12.29 -48.09 1.17
CA TYR A 340 -13.64 -48.09 0.65
C TYR A 340 -13.87 -46.78 -0.12
N THR A 341 -14.67 -46.84 -1.18
CA THR A 341 -14.97 -45.69 -2.03
C THR A 341 -16.39 -45.80 -2.57
N VAL A 342 -17.14 -44.71 -2.55
CA VAL A 342 -18.48 -44.61 -3.12
C VAL A 342 -18.61 -43.31 -3.92
N LEU A 343 -19.39 -43.38 -4.98
CA LEU A 343 -19.87 -42.23 -5.73
C LEU A 343 -21.28 -41.86 -5.24
N ILE A 344 -21.45 -40.62 -4.78
CA ILE A 344 -22.76 -40.05 -4.44
C ILE A 344 -23.23 -39.23 -5.64
N ASN A 345 -24.48 -39.46 -6.05
CA ASN A 345 -25.13 -38.77 -7.16
C ASN A 345 -26.29 -37.90 -6.65
N ASP A 346 -26.97 -37.22 -7.58
CA ASP A 346 -28.16 -36.40 -7.31
C ASP A 346 -27.92 -35.28 -6.27
N LEU A 347 -26.68 -34.83 -6.14
CA LEU A 347 -26.32 -33.68 -5.32
C LEU A 347 -26.81 -32.40 -6.02
N GLN A 348 -27.13 -31.39 -5.22
CA GLN A 348 -27.45 -30.07 -5.73
C GLN A 348 -26.15 -29.32 -6.04
N PRO A 349 -26.08 -28.63 -7.19
CA PRO A 349 -24.94 -27.79 -7.51
C PRO A 349 -24.81 -26.65 -6.51
N TRP A 350 -23.57 -26.23 -6.29
CA TRP A 350 -23.23 -25.07 -5.45
C TRP A 350 -23.78 -25.12 -4.03
N LYS A 351 -23.59 -26.27 -3.38
CA LYS A 351 -23.99 -26.54 -1.99
C LYS A 351 -22.86 -27.15 -1.20
N ARG A 352 -22.87 -26.88 0.10
CA ARG A 352 -21.96 -27.49 1.07
C ARG A 352 -22.59 -28.75 1.61
N TYR A 353 -21.80 -29.81 1.70
CA TYR A 353 -22.23 -31.09 2.23
C TYR A 353 -21.35 -31.52 3.41
N LEU A 354 -22.00 -32.06 4.43
CA LEU A 354 -21.39 -32.74 5.56
C LEU A 354 -21.59 -34.25 5.41
N VAL A 355 -20.49 -34.99 5.39
CA VAL A 355 -20.50 -36.45 5.39
C VAL A 355 -20.17 -36.95 6.79
N THR A 356 -21.00 -37.82 7.34
CA THR A 356 -20.74 -38.54 8.58
C THR A 356 -20.56 -40.03 8.32
N LEU A 357 -19.64 -40.66 9.04
CA LEU A 357 -19.34 -42.08 8.96
C LEU A 357 -19.18 -42.66 10.35
N TYR A 358 -19.83 -43.79 10.61
CA TYR A 358 -19.51 -44.68 11.73
C TYR A 358 -19.52 -46.13 11.26
N GLY A 359 -18.87 -47.01 12.02
CA GLY A 359 -18.91 -48.44 11.79
C GLY A 359 -19.51 -49.16 12.99
N CYS A 360 -20.21 -50.26 12.75
CA CYS A 360 -20.78 -51.11 13.79
C CYS A 360 -20.17 -52.51 13.72
N PHE A 361 -19.81 -53.07 14.87
CA PHE A 361 -19.29 -54.42 15.01
C PHE A 361 -20.06 -55.13 16.12
N LYS A 362 -20.69 -56.27 15.81
CA LYS A 362 -21.51 -57.04 16.75
C LYS A 362 -22.52 -56.15 17.52
N ASP A 363 -23.25 -55.33 16.78
CA ASP A 363 -24.27 -54.39 17.28
C ASP A 363 -23.76 -53.26 18.19
N VAL A 364 -22.45 -53.06 18.28
CA VAL A 364 -21.83 -51.90 18.94
C VAL A 364 -21.25 -50.97 17.88
N CYS A 365 -21.74 -49.73 17.83
CA CYS A 365 -21.30 -48.72 16.88
C CYS A 365 -20.25 -47.79 17.49
N SER A 366 -19.29 -47.38 16.66
CA SER A 366 -18.29 -46.37 16.98
C SER A 366 -18.90 -44.96 17.04
N GLU A 367 -18.14 -44.00 17.57
CA GLU A 367 -18.43 -42.59 17.34
C GLU A 367 -18.34 -42.22 15.86
N SER A 368 -19.11 -41.22 15.44
CA SER A 368 -19.16 -40.74 14.07
C SER A 368 -17.99 -39.80 13.76
N VAL A 369 -17.29 -40.03 12.64
CA VAL A 369 -16.31 -39.11 12.07
C VAL A 369 -16.95 -38.32 10.94
N ASN A 370 -16.56 -37.06 10.77
CA ASN A 370 -17.13 -36.19 9.75
C ASN A 370 -16.08 -35.63 8.77
N THR A 371 -16.55 -35.26 7.59
CA THR A 371 -15.79 -34.47 6.60
C THR A 371 -16.74 -33.61 5.79
N THR A 372 -16.22 -32.57 5.13
CA THR A 372 -17.04 -31.65 4.34
C THR A 372 -16.49 -31.51 2.93
N PHE A 373 -17.37 -31.23 1.98
CA PHE A 373 -17.00 -30.87 0.62
C PHE A 373 -18.05 -29.91 0.04
N ASP A 374 -17.66 -29.17 -0.98
CA ASP A 374 -18.51 -28.19 -1.64
C ASP A 374 -18.72 -28.63 -3.10
N THR A 375 -19.96 -28.75 -3.57
CA THR A 375 -20.24 -29.05 -4.98
C THR A 375 -19.96 -27.83 -5.85
N LEU A 376 -19.49 -28.07 -7.07
CA LEU A 376 -19.24 -27.01 -8.05
C LEU A 376 -20.59 -26.44 -8.56
N PRO A 377 -20.63 -25.17 -8.99
CA PRO A 377 -21.79 -24.65 -9.69
C PRO A 377 -21.94 -25.34 -11.06
N GLU A 378 -23.18 -25.59 -11.48
CA GLU A 378 -23.48 -26.09 -12.83
C GLU A 378 -23.13 -25.03 -13.88
N ASP A 379 -23.64 -23.81 -13.66
CA ASP A 379 -23.22 -22.60 -14.35
C ASP A 379 -22.69 -21.62 -13.33
N PHE A 380 -21.41 -21.26 -13.43
CA PHE A 380 -20.82 -20.24 -12.57
C PHE A 380 -21.46 -18.87 -12.91
N PRO A 381 -22.23 -18.23 -12.02
CA PRO A 381 -22.89 -16.97 -12.35
C PRO A 381 -21.93 -15.79 -12.46
N ARG A 382 -22.34 -14.82 -13.28
CA ARG A 382 -21.70 -13.52 -13.40
C ARG A 382 -22.19 -12.58 -12.30
N PRO A 383 -21.31 -11.81 -11.62
CA PRO A 383 -21.73 -10.72 -10.74
C PRO A 383 -22.60 -9.71 -11.48
N ALA A 384 -23.71 -9.27 -10.90
CA ALA A 384 -24.60 -8.29 -11.51
C ALA A 384 -24.26 -6.89 -10.99
N LEU A 385 -23.76 -6.01 -11.86
CA LEU A 385 -23.41 -4.64 -11.46
C LEU A 385 -24.68 -3.86 -11.06
N THR A 386 -24.67 -3.29 -9.87
CA THR A 386 -25.76 -2.45 -9.34
C THR A 386 -25.41 -0.97 -9.38
N ARG A 387 -24.12 -0.63 -9.27
CA ARG A 387 -23.64 0.75 -9.33
C ARG A 387 -22.27 0.83 -10.02
N VAL A 388 -22.12 1.73 -10.97
CA VAL A 388 -20.84 2.09 -11.58
C VAL A 388 -20.85 3.61 -11.74
N ALA A 389 -20.11 4.32 -10.90
CA ALA A 389 -20.12 5.79 -10.91
C ALA A 389 -18.76 6.39 -10.56
N ALA A 390 -18.34 7.40 -11.32
CA ALA A 390 -17.17 8.19 -10.95
C ALA A 390 -17.58 9.11 -9.78
N THR A 391 -16.74 9.16 -8.76
CA THR A 391 -17.02 9.91 -7.52
C THR A 391 -16.18 11.16 -7.41
N SER A 392 -15.08 11.26 -8.16
CA SER A 392 -14.28 12.48 -8.29
C SER A 392 -13.46 12.48 -9.59
N ASN A 393 -12.59 13.48 -9.75
CA ASN A 393 -11.56 13.54 -10.78
C ASN A 393 -10.47 12.46 -10.64
N SER A 394 -10.42 11.74 -9.52
CA SER A 394 -9.38 10.75 -9.22
C SER A 394 -9.93 9.50 -8.55
N SER A 395 -11.25 9.29 -8.60
CA SER A 395 -11.87 8.12 -7.95
C SER A 395 -13.16 7.68 -8.63
N PHE A 396 -13.44 6.38 -8.51
CA PHE A 396 -14.74 5.80 -8.84
C PHE A 396 -15.17 4.78 -7.79
N GLU A 397 -16.45 4.43 -7.83
CA GLU A 397 -17.06 3.39 -7.01
C GLU A 397 -17.81 2.40 -7.91
N ILE A 398 -17.69 1.11 -7.57
CA ILE A 398 -18.36 0.01 -8.24
C ILE A 398 -19.05 -0.83 -7.16
N ALA A 399 -20.29 -1.22 -7.40
CA ALA A 399 -21.02 -2.19 -6.57
C ALA A 399 -21.74 -3.21 -7.44
N TRP A 400 -21.90 -4.42 -6.91
CA TRP A 400 -22.57 -5.54 -7.57
C TRP A 400 -23.40 -6.37 -6.58
N THR A 401 -24.22 -7.24 -7.12
CA THR A 401 -24.85 -8.34 -6.39
C THR A 401 -24.36 -9.66 -6.95
N PHE A 402 -24.38 -10.69 -6.12
CA PHE A 402 -23.98 -12.03 -6.49
C PHE A 402 -25.01 -13.00 -5.91
N PRO A 403 -25.52 -13.97 -6.69
CA PRO A 403 -26.68 -14.78 -6.29
C PRO A 403 -26.38 -15.82 -5.20
N GLN A 404 -25.12 -15.91 -4.74
CA GLN A 404 -24.74 -16.81 -3.65
C GLN A 404 -24.38 -15.99 -2.42
N ASP A 405 -25.21 -16.16 -1.38
CA ASP A 405 -25.06 -15.49 -0.10
C ASP A 405 -24.18 -16.30 0.89
N ASP A 406 -23.98 -17.60 0.64
CA ASP A 406 -23.11 -18.42 1.48
C ASP A 406 -21.62 -18.16 1.15
N ALA A 407 -21.02 -17.26 1.93
CA ALA A 407 -19.62 -16.90 1.86
C ALA A 407 -18.64 -18.07 2.09
N ARG A 408 -19.10 -19.25 2.52
CA ARG A 408 -18.25 -20.45 2.63
C ARG A 408 -17.94 -21.05 1.26
N LEU A 409 -18.81 -20.83 0.26
CA LEU A 409 -18.74 -21.45 -1.06
C LEU A 409 -17.89 -20.67 -2.07
N TYR A 410 -17.45 -19.46 -1.75
CA TYR A 410 -16.59 -18.64 -2.60
C TYR A 410 -15.66 -17.78 -1.74
N LYS A 411 -14.52 -17.34 -2.28
CA LYS A 411 -13.48 -16.59 -1.53
C LYS A 411 -13.60 -15.07 -1.67
N GLY A 412 -14.51 -14.60 -2.50
CA GLY A 412 -14.72 -13.18 -2.79
C GLY A 412 -14.69 -12.90 -4.29
N PHE A 413 -14.27 -11.69 -4.64
CA PHE A 413 -14.27 -11.14 -5.98
C PHE A 413 -12.90 -10.58 -6.35
N GLN A 414 -12.56 -10.73 -7.62
CA GLN A 414 -11.47 -10.00 -8.26
C GLN A 414 -12.06 -8.91 -9.14
N VAL A 415 -11.59 -7.69 -8.93
CA VAL A 415 -11.91 -6.51 -9.74
C VAL A 415 -10.65 -6.13 -10.51
N LEU A 416 -10.71 -6.24 -11.83
CA LEU A 416 -9.69 -5.72 -12.74
C LEU A 416 -10.15 -4.38 -13.28
N TYR A 417 -9.31 -3.36 -13.23
CA TYR A 417 -9.56 -2.08 -13.89
C TYR A 417 -8.37 -1.72 -14.77
N CYS A 418 -8.64 -1.51 -16.06
CA CYS A 418 -7.65 -1.29 -17.10
C CYS A 418 -7.89 0.10 -17.70
N PRO A 419 -6.92 1.03 -17.65
CA PRO A 419 -6.99 2.26 -18.42
C PRO A 419 -7.19 1.94 -19.90
N SER A 420 -8.05 2.67 -20.60
CA SER A 420 -8.35 2.38 -22.03
C SER A 420 -7.20 2.75 -22.97
N ASP A 421 -6.27 3.58 -22.49
CA ASP A 421 -5.06 4.06 -23.17
C ASP A 421 -3.81 3.22 -22.86
N GLN A 422 -3.92 2.20 -21.99
CA GLN A 422 -2.79 1.38 -21.56
C GLN A 422 -3.16 -0.11 -21.55
N ASP A 423 -2.19 -0.97 -21.84
CA ASP A 423 -2.39 -2.43 -21.79
C ASP A 423 -2.28 -3.01 -20.37
N SER A 424 -1.83 -2.22 -19.39
CA SER A 424 -1.64 -2.68 -18.01
C SER A 424 -2.91 -2.51 -17.17
N CYS A 425 -3.42 -3.62 -16.65
CA CYS A 425 -4.55 -3.64 -15.72
C CYS A 425 -4.09 -3.72 -14.27
N PHE A 426 -4.89 -3.16 -13.38
CA PHE A 426 -4.73 -3.29 -11.93
C PHE A 426 -5.74 -4.29 -11.39
N ALA A 427 -5.31 -5.17 -10.46
CA ALA A 427 -6.16 -6.18 -9.84
C ALA A 427 -6.39 -5.87 -8.35
N LEU A 428 -7.65 -5.88 -7.94
CA LEU A 428 -8.08 -5.78 -6.55
C LEU A 428 -8.83 -7.05 -6.16
N TYR A 429 -8.61 -7.52 -4.94
CA TYR A 429 -9.31 -8.67 -4.37
C TYR A 429 -10.11 -8.19 -3.16
N THR A 430 -11.39 -8.52 -3.11
CA THR A 430 -12.29 -8.11 -2.02
C THR A 430 -13.28 -9.22 -1.70
N THR A 431 -13.69 -9.34 -0.44
CA THR A 431 -14.83 -10.17 -0.04
C THR A 431 -16.14 -9.40 -0.04
N GLU A 432 -16.07 -8.08 -0.17
CA GLU A 432 -17.23 -7.18 -0.20
C GLU A 432 -17.81 -7.07 -1.62
N ASN A 433 -19.09 -6.70 -1.68
CA ASN A 433 -19.82 -6.52 -2.93
C ASN A 433 -19.68 -5.11 -3.53
N ASN A 434 -18.77 -4.30 -2.99
CA ASN A 434 -18.44 -2.98 -3.51
C ASN A 434 -16.95 -2.69 -3.37
N VAL A 435 -16.46 -1.75 -4.19
CA VAL A 435 -15.08 -1.24 -4.14
C VAL A 435 -15.10 0.24 -4.48
N SER A 436 -14.28 1.02 -3.76
CA SER A 436 -13.92 2.37 -4.15
C SER A 436 -12.43 2.45 -4.49
N VAL A 437 -12.11 3.00 -5.67
CA VAL A 437 -10.73 3.16 -6.15
C VAL A 437 -10.40 4.64 -6.17
N ARG A 438 -9.21 5.01 -5.68
CA ARG A 438 -8.73 6.40 -5.55
C ARG A 438 -7.35 6.56 -6.18
N GLY A 439 -6.93 7.80 -6.40
CA GLY A 439 -5.60 8.13 -6.95
C GLY A 439 -5.49 7.91 -8.46
N LEU A 440 -6.61 7.99 -9.17
CA LEU A 440 -6.68 7.82 -10.62
C LEU A 440 -6.39 9.13 -11.35
N ALA A 441 -6.00 9.02 -12.62
CA ALA A 441 -5.86 10.18 -13.49
C ALA A 441 -7.24 10.77 -13.85
N PRO A 442 -7.35 12.10 -13.99
CA PRO A 442 -8.59 12.77 -14.41
C PRO A 442 -8.91 12.53 -15.88
N SER A 443 -10.19 12.67 -16.24
CA SER A 443 -10.70 12.48 -17.61
C SER A 443 -10.25 11.17 -18.28
N SER A 444 -9.98 10.13 -17.48
CA SER A 444 -9.40 8.87 -17.94
C SER A 444 -10.47 7.78 -17.91
N THR A 445 -10.56 7.00 -19.00
CA THR A 445 -11.58 5.95 -19.14
C THR A 445 -10.98 4.60 -18.77
N PHE A 446 -11.66 3.85 -17.91
CA PHE A 446 -11.26 2.55 -17.42
C PHE A 446 -12.28 1.48 -17.81
N ASN A 447 -11.79 0.36 -18.34
CA ASN A 447 -12.56 -0.85 -18.51
C ASN A 447 -12.43 -1.71 -17.26
N ILE A 448 -13.56 -2.06 -16.66
CA ILE A 448 -13.66 -2.77 -15.40
C ILE A 448 -14.18 -4.18 -15.68
N TYR A 449 -13.57 -5.18 -15.05
CA TYR A 449 -14.01 -6.57 -15.06
C TYR A 449 -14.15 -7.06 -13.63
N VAL A 450 -15.36 -7.47 -13.24
CA VAL A 450 -15.64 -8.05 -11.93
C VAL A 450 -15.94 -9.54 -12.09
N GLN A 451 -15.21 -10.39 -11.37
CA GLN A 451 -15.39 -11.83 -11.40
C GLN A 451 -15.29 -12.42 -9.99
N ALA A 452 -16.12 -13.42 -9.70
CA ALA A 452 -16.05 -14.15 -8.43
C ALA A 452 -14.90 -15.17 -8.46
N GLN A 453 -14.36 -15.48 -7.28
CA GLN A 453 -13.27 -16.44 -7.10
C GLN A 453 -13.73 -17.61 -6.25
N LEU A 454 -13.60 -18.82 -6.79
CA LEU A 454 -13.79 -20.09 -6.09
C LEU A 454 -12.44 -20.73 -5.79
N THR A 455 -12.42 -21.67 -4.84
CA THR A 455 -11.28 -22.56 -4.62
C THR A 455 -11.61 -23.92 -5.25
N ASN A 456 -10.79 -24.35 -6.20
CA ASN A 456 -10.88 -25.69 -6.75
C ASN A 456 -10.48 -26.73 -5.69
N SER A 457 -10.83 -28.00 -5.87
CA SER A 457 -10.49 -29.10 -4.96
C SER A 457 -8.97 -29.24 -4.70
N ASP A 458 -8.13 -28.81 -5.64
CA ASP A 458 -6.67 -28.77 -5.53
C ASP A 458 -6.11 -27.52 -4.79
N GLY A 459 -6.98 -26.67 -4.24
CA GLY A 459 -6.60 -25.42 -3.57
C GLY A 459 -6.24 -24.26 -4.49
N ARG A 460 -6.33 -24.44 -5.82
CA ARG A 460 -6.10 -23.37 -6.81
C ARG A 460 -7.32 -22.46 -6.95
N PRO A 461 -7.14 -21.14 -7.14
CA PRO A 461 -8.25 -20.24 -7.40
C PRO A 461 -8.83 -20.50 -8.80
N LEU A 462 -10.14 -20.70 -8.87
CA LEU A 462 -10.91 -20.76 -10.10
C LEU A 462 -11.68 -19.44 -10.24
N LEU A 463 -11.50 -18.76 -11.36
CA LEU A 463 -12.16 -17.48 -11.64
C LEU A 463 -13.42 -17.72 -12.46
N GLY A 464 -14.51 -17.07 -12.05
CA GLY A 464 -15.77 -17.10 -12.75
C GLY A 464 -15.80 -16.22 -14.00
N PRO A 465 -16.92 -16.23 -14.73
CA PRO A 465 -17.11 -15.32 -15.85
C PRO A 465 -17.12 -13.87 -15.35
N ALA A 466 -16.43 -13.00 -16.09
CA ALA A 466 -16.33 -11.59 -15.76
C ALA A 466 -17.54 -10.78 -16.26
N THR A 467 -17.97 -9.83 -15.44
CA THR A 467 -18.90 -8.77 -15.86
C THR A 467 -18.11 -7.51 -16.18
N ALA A 468 -18.35 -6.95 -17.37
CA ALA A 468 -17.64 -5.79 -17.87
C ALA A 468 -18.42 -4.49 -17.67
N ALA A 469 -17.72 -3.41 -17.36
CA ALA A 469 -18.24 -2.05 -17.40
C ALA A 469 -17.15 -1.08 -17.88
N SER A 470 -17.55 0.12 -18.27
CA SER A 470 -16.63 1.20 -18.60
C SER A 470 -17.00 2.45 -17.83
N ILE A 471 -16.00 3.16 -17.32
CA ILE A 471 -16.19 4.37 -16.52
C ILE A 471 -15.14 5.42 -16.84
N THR A 472 -15.52 6.68 -16.84
CA THR A 472 -14.59 7.80 -17.03
C THR A 472 -14.55 8.65 -15.75
N THR A 473 -13.35 8.88 -15.21
CA THR A 473 -13.16 9.80 -14.08
C THR A 473 -13.51 11.23 -14.48
N TRP A 474 -13.87 12.07 -13.51
CA TRP A 474 -14.24 13.44 -13.82
C TRP A 474 -13.06 14.26 -14.35
N SER A 475 -13.37 15.36 -15.04
CA SER A 475 -12.39 16.34 -15.43
C SER A 475 -11.89 17.12 -14.21
N ASN A 476 -10.62 17.53 -14.23
CA ASN A 476 -10.08 18.51 -13.28
C ASN A 476 -10.77 19.87 -13.43
N LEU A 477 -11.16 20.21 -14.66
CA LEU A 477 -11.74 21.50 -14.99
C LEU A 477 -13.26 21.41 -15.06
N PRO A 478 -14.00 22.36 -14.44
CA PRO A 478 -15.46 22.32 -14.42
C PRO A 478 -16.05 22.69 -15.77
N VAL A 479 -17.01 21.91 -16.26
CA VAL A 479 -17.75 22.20 -17.49
C VAL A 479 -19.06 22.87 -17.11
N LEU A 480 -19.14 24.18 -17.35
CA LEU A 480 -20.31 24.99 -17.06
C LEU A 480 -21.18 25.16 -18.31
N HIS A 481 -22.49 25.12 -18.11
CA HIS A 481 -23.48 25.50 -19.11
C HIS A 481 -24.32 26.65 -18.58
N ALA A 482 -24.23 27.80 -19.24
CA ALA A 482 -25.01 29.01 -18.94
C ALA A 482 -26.17 29.16 -19.93
N LYS A 483 -27.33 29.60 -19.44
CA LYS A 483 -28.50 29.95 -20.24
C LYS A 483 -29.12 31.24 -19.73
N TYR A 484 -29.66 32.04 -20.64
CA TYR A 484 -30.40 33.25 -20.28
C TYR A 484 -31.64 32.91 -19.46
N ALA A 485 -31.81 33.55 -18.30
CA ALA A 485 -32.95 33.37 -17.41
C ALA A 485 -33.92 34.56 -17.46
N GLY A 486 -33.43 35.79 -17.57
CA GLY A 486 -34.29 36.97 -17.64
C GLY A 486 -33.56 38.30 -17.38
N ASN A 487 -34.33 39.40 -17.45
CA ASN A 487 -33.87 40.73 -17.08
C ASN A 487 -34.59 41.21 -15.81
N ILE A 488 -33.85 41.83 -14.89
CA ILE A 488 -34.35 42.41 -13.64
C ILE A 488 -34.67 43.88 -13.91
N GLN A 489 -35.95 44.23 -13.82
CA GLN A 489 -36.50 45.51 -14.27
C GLN A 489 -36.04 46.71 -13.44
N GLU A 490 -35.87 46.55 -12.12
CA GLU A 490 -35.56 47.66 -11.21
C GLU A 490 -34.23 48.35 -11.53
N ASN A 491 -33.20 47.57 -11.92
CA ASN A 491 -31.84 48.08 -12.15
C ASN A 491 -31.30 47.70 -13.53
N ASN A 492 -32.16 47.28 -14.46
CA ASN A 492 -31.81 46.81 -15.80
C ASN A 492 -30.65 45.79 -15.77
N ALA A 493 -30.72 44.79 -14.89
CA ALA A 493 -29.67 43.77 -14.70
C ALA A 493 -30.02 42.45 -15.42
N CYS A 494 -29.03 41.69 -15.88
CA CYS A 494 -29.23 40.45 -16.63
C CYS A 494 -29.02 39.28 -15.69
N LEU A 495 -29.86 38.25 -15.80
CA LEU A 495 -29.73 37.03 -15.03
C LEU A 495 -29.51 35.84 -15.97
N LEU A 496 -28.44 35.09 -15.73
CA LEU A 496 -28.19 33.79 -16.37
C LEU A 496 -28.31 32.67 -15.34
N HIS A 497 -28.96 31.59 -15.72
CA HIS A 497 -28.93 30.33 -14.99
C HIS A 497 -27.73 29.50 -15.45
N TRP A 498 -26.94 29.00 -14.51
CA TRP A 498 -25.78 28.18 -14.81
C TRP A 498 -25.86 26.82 -14.11
N THR A 499 -25.32 25.80 -14.78
CA THR A 499 -25.27 24.42 -14.29
C THR A 499 -23.89 23.84 -14.56
N CYS A 500 -23.36 23.06 -13.62
CA CYS A 500 -22.11 22.33 -13.76
C CYS A 500 -22.31 20.93 -13.18
N SER A 501 -21.91 19.92 -13.94
CA SER A 501 -22.03 18.51 -13.55
C SER A 501 -20.66 17.88 -13.39
N ASN A 502 -20.53 16.93 -12.47
CA ASN A 502 -19.34 16.10 -12.29
C ASN A 502 -18.05 16.92 -12.11
N SER A 503 -18.10 18.00 -11.34
CA SER A 503 -16.94 18.82 -10.99
C SER A 503 -17.29 19.76 -9.84
N THR A 504 -16.30 20.12 -9.03
CA THR A 504 -16.39 21.21 -8.07
C THR A 504 -16.28 22.56 -8.78
N VAL A 505 -16.91 23.59 -8.23
CA VAL A 505 -16.84 24.98 -8.72
C VAL A 505 -16.49 25.87 -7.54
N ASP A 506 -15.43 26.66 -7.63
CA ASP A 506 -15.05 27.58 -6.55
C ASP A 506 -15.50 29.01 -6.87
N TYR A 507 -15.34 29.44 -8.12
CA TYR A 507 -15.76 30.76 -8.60
C TYR A 507 -16.07 30.75 -10.10
N LEU A 508 -16.76 31.79 -10.58
CA LEU A 508 -17.07 31.98 -11.99
C LEU A 508 -16.30 33.18 -12.55
N GLN A 509 -15.88 33.06 -13.80
CA GLN A 509 -15.35 34.16 -14.58
C GLN A 509 -16.26 34.44 -15.76
N TYR A 510 -16.31 35.71 -16.16
CA TYR A 510 -17.04 36.13 -17.34
C TYR A 510 -16.17 37.03 -18.21
N LYS A 511 -16.49 37.06 -19.49
CA LYS A 511 -15.98 38.05 -20.44
C LYS A 511 -17.08 38.37 -21.43
N THR A 512 -16.83 39.39 -22.23
CA THR A 512 -17.82 39.92 -23.17
C THR A 512 -17.17 40.19 -24.52
N ARG A 513 -17.97 40.39 -25.56
CA ARG A 513 -17.42 40.74 -26.89
C ARG A 513 -16.70 42.09 -26.89
N VAL A 514 -17.15 43.04 -26.06
CA VAL A 514 -16.55 44.38 -25.95
C VAL A 514 -15.28 44.35 -25.08
N HIS A 515 -15.31 43.56 -24.02
CA HIS A 515 -14.19 43.36 -23.09
C HIS A 515 -13.77 41.89 -23.08
N ASP A 516 -12.84 41.54 -23.98
CA ASP A 516 -12.32 40.18 -24.17
C ASP A 516 -11.25 39.80 -23.13
N ILE A 517 -11.49 40.14 -21.87
CA ILE A 517 -10.63 39.81 -20.73
C ILE A 517 -11.47 39.08 -19.69
N TRP A 518 -10.99 37.91 -19.27
CA TRP A 518 -11.63 37.13 -18.22
C TRP A 518 -11.59 37.87 -16.89
N THR A 519 -12.77 38.21 -16.39
CA THR A 519 -12.96 38.91 -15.12
C THR A 519 -13.62 37.97 -14.12
N THR A 520 -13.04 37.85 -12.93
CA THR A 520 -13.62 37.06 -11.83
C THR A 520 -14.81 37.81 -11.24
N CYS A 521 -15.95 37.13 -11.14
CA CYS A 521 -17.12 37.66 -10.46
C CYS A 521 -16.86 37.74 -8.95
N LYS A 522 -16.89 38.95 -8.37
CA LYS A 522 -16.55 39.19 -6.95
C LYS A 522 -17.76 39.55 -6.08
N ASN A 523 -18.98 39.22 -6.52
CA ASN A 523 -20.23 39.59 -5.85
C ASN A 523 -20.32 41.10 -5.56
N THR A 524 -20.08 41.88 -6.61
CA THR A 524 -20.19 43.35 -6.62
C THR A 524 -21.44 43.79 -7.39
N ALA A 525 -21.68 45.09 -7.49
CA ALA A 525 -22.79 45.64 -8.29
C ALA A 525 -22.71 45.25 -9.78
N ASP A 526 -21.51 44.98 -10.29
CA ASP A 526 -21.24 44.63 -11.70
C ASP A 526 -21.54 43.16 -12.00
N CYS A 527 -21.22 42.28 -11.05
CA CYS A 527 -21.42 40.85 -11.17
C CYS A 527 -21.66 40.20 -9.81
N ASP A 528 -22.74 39.42 -9.70
CA ASP A 528 -23.10 38.66 -8.49
C ASP A 528 -23.49 37.22 -8.82
N VAL A 529 -22.96 36.25 -8.06
CA VAL A 529 -23.21 34.81 -8.25
C VAL A 529 -23.90 34.23 -7.03
N THR A 530 -24.99 33.53 -7.29
CA THR A 530 -25.76 32.77 -6.30
C THR A 530 -25.63 31.28 -6.58
N PHE A 531 -25.56 30.49 -5.51
CA PHE A 531 -25.55 29.03 -5.53
C PHE A 531 -26.85 28.52 -4.93
N PHE A 532 -27.46 27.49 -5.52
CA PHE A 532 -28.55 26.79 -4.85
C PHE A 532 -28.04 25.99 -3.65
N HIS A 533 -28.91 25.81 -2.65
CA HIS A 533 -28.58 25.15 -1.38
C HIS A 533 -28.20 23.67 -1.56
N GLU A 534 -28.79 22.98 -2.54
CA GLU A 534 -28.55 21.56 -2.85
C GLU A 534 -27.25 21.35 -3.64
N ARG A 535 -26.13 21.85 -3.12
CA ARG A 535 -24.83 21.70 -3.75
C ARG A 535 -24.29 20.29 -3.51
N THR A 536 -24.14 19.52 -4.58
CA THR A 536 -23.44 18.23 -4.56
C THR A 536 -22.24 18.27 -5.50
N ALA A 537 -21.26 17.38 -5.29
CA ALA A 537 -20.12 17.28 -6.19
C ALA A 537 -20.51 16.80 -7.61
N THR A 538 -21.64 16.10 -7.73
CA THR A 538 -22.19 15.61 -9.00
C THR A 538 -23.00 16.66 -9.76
N SER A 539 -23.65 17.60 -9.05
CA SER A 539 -24.45 18.68 -9.65
C SER A 539 -24.40 19.94 -8.79
N THR A 540 -23.97 21.04 -9.40
CA THR A 540 -24.01 22.38 -8.80
C THR A 540 -24.60 23.37 -9.81
N SER A 541 -25.50 24.22 -9.34
CA SER A 541 -26.21 25.20 -10.18
C SER A 541 -26.59 26.45 -9.39
N GLY A 542 -26.99 27.48 -10.11
CA GLY A 542 -27.40 28.74 -9.53
C GLY A 542 -27.58 29.83 -10.58
N TYR A 543 -27.53 31.09 -10.15
CA TYR A 543 -27.64 32.24 -11.04
C TYR A 543 -26.40 33.11 -11.01
N ILE A 544 -26.13 33.79 -12.12
CA ILE A 544 -25.16 34.88 -12.21
C ILE A 544 -25.88 36.11 -12.75
N ARG A 545 -25.72 37.23 -12.06
CA ARG A 545 -26.33 38.52 -12.35
C ARG A 545 -25.28 39.50 -12.85
N PHE A 546 -25.59 40.26 -13.90
CA PHE A 546 -24.76 41.35 -14.44
C PHE A 546 -25.47 42.71 -14.35
N GLY A 547 -24.79 43.76 -13.90
CA GLY A 547 -25.36 45.11 -13.65
C GLY A 547 -25.58 45.99 -14.90
N HIS A 548 -26.19 47.17 -14.73
CA HIS A 548 -26.64 48.09 -15.80
C HIS A 548 -25.54 48.57 -16.77
N GLU A 549 -24.32 48.83 -16.29
CA GLU A 549 -23.18 49.20 -17.16
C GLU A 549 -22.71 48.02 -18.04
N ALA A 550 -23.06 46.79 -17.64
CA ALA A 550 -22.87 45.56 -18.40
C ALA A 550 -24.06 45.22 -19.32
N HIS A 551 -24.95 46.17 -19.66
CA HIS A 551 -26.07 45.96 -20.61
C HIS A 551 -25.94 46.69 -21.94
N PHE A 552 -25.16 47.76 -22.02
CA PHE A 552 -24.97 48.46 -23.28
C PHE A 552 -23.96 47.71 -24.16
N GLY A 553 -24.48 46.90 -25.09
CA GLY A 553 -23.70 46.31 -26.20
C GLY A 553 -23.46 44.80 -26.13
N TYR A 554 -24.05 44.08 -25.18
CA TYR A 554 -23.79 42.65 -24.98
C TYR A 554 -24.87 41.80 -25.64
N GLU A 555 -24.69 41.49 -26.93
CA GLU A 555 -25.51 40.47 -27.61
C GLU A 555 -25.23 39.05 -27.04
N GLU A 556 -24.03 38.84 -26.51
CA GLU A 556 -23.55 37.56 -25.99
C GLU A 556 -22.54 37.76 -24.84
N VAL A 557 -22.68 36.97 -23.78
CA VAL A 557 -21.74 36.90 -22.65
C VAL A 557 -21.15 35.50 -22.56
N PHE A 558 -19.85 35.42 -22.27
CA PHE A 558 -19.14 34.16 -22.08
C PHE A 558 -18.85 33.97 -20.61
N VAL A 559 -19.21 32.80 -20.07
CA VAL A 559 -19.02 32.45 -18.67
C VAL A 559 -18.26 31.13 -18.59
N ARG A 560 -17.33 31.01 -17.66
CA ARG A 560 -16.66 29.74 -17.33
C ARG A 560 -16.59 29.55 -15.83
N ALA A 561 -16.64 28.29 -15.40
CA ALA A 561 -16.41 27.92 -14.01
C ALA A 561 -14.94 27.60 -13.78
N CYS A 562 -14.45 27.94 -12.59
CA CYS A 562 -13.10 27.68 -12.17
C CYS A 562 -13.09 27.00 -10.79
N ASN A 563 -12.09 26.17 -10.57
CA ASN A 563 -11.79 25.56 -9.28
C ASN A 563 -10.28 25.62 -9.00
N GLY A 564 -9.83 24.99 -7.92
CA GLY A 564 -8.41 24.90 -7.54
C GLY A 564 -7.45 24.34 -8.62
N TYR A 565 -7.95 23.67 -9.66
CA TYR A 565 -7.14 23.15 -10.77
C TYR A 565 -7.09 24.09 -11.99
N GLY A 566 -7.93 25.13 -12.04
CA GLY A 566 -7.99 26.09 -13.13
C GLY A 566 -9.41 26.38 -13.60
N CYS A 567 -9.53 26.96 -14.78
CA CYS A 567 -10.80 27.33 -15.38
C CYS A 567 -11.15 26.41 -16.55
N GLY A 568 -12.40 25.95 -16.59
CA GLY A 568 -12.90 25.12 -17.68
C GLY A 568 -13.25 25.88 -18.95
N PRO A 569 -13.88 25.18 -19.92
CA PRO A 569 -14.24 25.77 -21.20
C PRO A 569 -15.25 26.92 -21.04
N GLU A 570 -15.28 27.81 -22.02
CA GLU A 570 -16.27 28.88 -22.06
C GLU A 570 -17.65 28.39 -22.49
N SER A 571 -18.69 28.88 -21.83
CA SER A 571 -20.08 28.74 -22.20
C SER A 571 -20.60 30.11 -22.61
N SER A 572 -21.13 30.23 -23.83
CA SER A 572 -21.78 31.46 -24.25
C SER A 572 -23.28 31.44 -23.95
N ALA A 573 -23.83 32.62 -23.63
CA ALA A 573 -25.25 32.85 -23.48
C ALA A 573 -25.62 34.14 -24.20
N ALA A 574 -26.54 34.04 -25.16
CA ALA A 574 -27.11 35.20 -25.83
C ALA A 574 -28.08 35.94 -24.90
N ILE A 575 -27.98 37.26 -24.82
CA ILE A 575 -28.82 38.10 -23.96
C ILE A 575 -29.85 38.82 -24.83
N ALA A 576 -31.11 38.84 -24.38
CA ALA A 576 -32.15 39.62 -25.03
C ALA A 576 -31.96 41.12 -24.72
N VAL A 577 -31.39 41.86 -25.67
CA VAL A 577 -31.25 43.33 -25.59
C VAL A 577 -32.64 43.97 -25.59
N VAL A 578 -33.01 44.64 -24.50
CA VAL A 578 -34.17 45.52 -24.51
C VAL A 578 -33.79 46.78 -25.29
N LYS A 579 -34.14 46.85 -26.58
CA LYS A 579 -34.03 48.11 -27.35
C LYS A 579 -35.03 49.11 -26.76
N GLY A 580 -34.54 50.08 -25.99
CA GLY A 580 -35.34 51.24 -25.57
C GLY A 580 -35.88 52.04 -26.77
N PRO A 581 -36.86 52.93 -26.57
CA PRO A 581 -37.45 53.71 -27.66
C PRO A 581 -36.45 54.65 -28.33
N SER A 582 -36.64 54.91 -29.63
CA SER A 582 -35.73 55.73 -30.43
C SER A 582 -35.54 57.13 -29.85
N ARG A 583 -34.30 57.62 -29.80
CA ARG A 583 -34.01 58.99 -29.38
C ARG A 583 -34.50 60.03 -30.40
N LEU A 584 -34.92 61.20 -29.92
CA LEU A 584 -35.23 62.36 -30.75
C LEU A 584 -33.95 62.99 -31.31
N SER A 585 -33.95 63.33 -32.60
CA SER A 585 -32.83 64.01 -33.26
C SER A 585 -32.90 65.54 -33.09
N THR A 586 -34.11 66.09 -33.02
CA THR A 586 -34.34 67.52 -32.83
C THR A 586 -35.70 67.75 -32.19
N VAL A 587 -35.77 68.72 -31.28
CA VAL A 587 -37.01 69.17 -30.64
C VAL A 587 -37.00 70.69 -30.63
N SER A 588 -38.04 71.32 -31.20
CA SER A 588 -38.25 72.77 -31.15
C SER A 588 -39.56 73.13 -30.45
N VAL A 589 -39.59 74.31 -29.84
CA VAL A 589 -40.78 74.86 -29.19
C VAL A 589 -41.03 76.31 -29.61
N THR A 590 -42.28 76.64 -29.97
CA THR A 590 -42.74 78.02 -30.18
C THR A 590 -43.74 78.39 -29.07
N PRO A 591 -43.34 79.20 -28.07
CA PRO A 591 -44.27 79.70 -27.06
C PRO A 591 -45.17 80.81 -27.64
N GLN A 592 -46.45 80.83 -27.28
CA GLN A 592 -47.44 81.85 -27.65
C GLN A 592 -48.43 82.08 -26.50
N GLY A 593 -48.13 83.05 -25.63
CA GLY A 593 -48.98 83.36 -24.48
C GLY A 593 -49.12 82.17 -23.53
N LYS A 594 -50.35 81.62 -23.38
CA LYS A 594 -50.62 80.44 -22.53
C LYS A 594 -50.47 79.10 -23.26
N GLU A 595 -50.00 79.11 -24.50
CA GLU A 595 -49.80 77.90 -25.30
C GLU A 595 -48.33 77.73 -25.71
N ALA A 596 -47.87 76.50 -25.82
CA ALA A 596 -46.58 76.15 -26.40
C ALA A 596 -46.77 75.15 -27.55
N TYR A 597 -46.19 75.44 -28.71
CA TYR A 597 -46.26 74.57 -29.87
C TYR A 597 -44.97 73.77 -30.00
N ILE A 598 -45.05 72.45 -29.90
CA ILE A 598 -43.86 71.57 -29.92
C ILE A 598 -43.78 70.85 -31.26
N ASN A 599 -42.58 70.85 -31.84
CA ASN A 599 -42.24 70.13 -33.05
C ASN A 599 -41.03 69.24 -32.78
N TRP A 600 -41.05 68.00 -33.28
CA TRP A 600 -39.99 67.03 -33.01
C TRP A 600 -39.76 66.11 -34.19
N LEU A 601 -38.49 65.73 -34.36
CA LEU A 601 -38.06 64.74 -35.32
C LEU A 601 -37.45 63.57 -34.53
N ALA A 602 -37.96 62.37 -34.79
CA ALA A 602 -37.37 61.15 -34.26
C ALA A 602 -36.30 60.66 -35.24
N SER A 603 -35.23 60.05 -34.73
CA SER A 603 -34.27 59.37 -35.59
C SER A 603 -34.99 58.26 -36.38
N ASN A 604 -34.76 58.17 -37.70
CA ASN A 604 -35.52 57.33 -38.63
C ASN A 604 -35.45 55.80 -38.36
N GLU A 605 -34.74 55.35 -37.33
CA GLU A 605 -34.48 53.94 -37.06
C GLU A 605 -35.01 53.44 -35.69
N GLY A 606 -36.31 53.57 -35.42
CA GLY A 606 -36.93 52.64 -34.46
C GLY A 606 -38.34 52.93 -33.95
N ARG A 607 -38.73 52.15 -32.93
CA ARG A 607 -40.10 51.95 -32.46
C ARG A 607 -40.34 52.77 -31.18
N TYR A 608 -41.43 53.53 -31.17
CA TYR A 608 -41.94 54.31 -30.04
C TYR A 608 -43.45 54.53 -30.26
N ASP A 609 -44.21 54.71 -29.19
CA ASP A 609 -45.66 54.87 -29.20
C ASP A 609 -46.10 56.33 -29.04
N GLY A 610 -45.19 57.20 -28.58
CA GLY A 610 -45.40 58.65 -28.51
C GLY A 610 -44.20 59.39 -27.91
N ILE A 611 -44.43 60.65 -27.56
CA ILE A 611 -43.48 61.47 -26.78
C ILE A 611 -44.12 61.90 -25.46
N GLU A 612 -43.30 62.07 -24.43
CA GLU A 612 -43.67 62.76 -23.21
C GLU A 612 -42.94 64.09 -23.17
N VAL A 613 -43.70 65.15 -22.92
CA VAL A 613 -43.19 66.49 -22.75
C VAL A 613 -43.29 66.83 -21.28
N VAL A 614 -42.16 67.21 -20.69
CA VAL A 614 -42.04 67.64 -19.31
C VAL A 614 -41.57 69.09 -19.30
N TRP A 615 -42.23 69.96 -18.54
CA TRP A 615 -41.83 71.36 -18.46
C TRP A 615 -41.93 71.95 -17.05
N ALA A 616 -41.05 72.91 -16.81
CA ALA A 616 -41.00 73.69 -15.58
C ALA A 616 -40.92 75.17 -15.95
N CYS A 617 -41.68 76.01 -15.25
CA CYS A 617 -41.79 77.44 -15.51
C CYS A 617 -41.20 78.23 -14.35
N SER A 618 -40.50 79.33 -14.63
CA SER A 618 -39.85 80.15 -13.61
C SER A 618 -40.83 80.76 -12.60
N ASP A 619 -42.10 80.92 -12.99
CA ASP A 619 -43.13 81.54 -12.14
C ASP A 619 -43.71 80.54 -11.11
N ASP A 620 -43.48 79.24 -11.27
CA ASP A 620 -43.92 78.15 -10.36
C ASP A 620 -42.70 77.32 -9.91
N GLU A 621 -41.84 77.88 -9.07
CA GLU A 621 -40.65 77.17 -8.57
C GLU A 621 -41.03 75.86 -7.87
N GLY A 622 -40.53 74.74 -8.40
CA GLY A 622 -40.72 73.39 -7.83
C GLY A 622 -41.88 72.58 -8.40
N VAL A 623 -42.72 73.14 -9.29
CA VAL A 623 -43.79 72.40 -9.96
C VAL A 623 -43.35 71.97 -11.35
N VAL A 624 -43.39 70.65 -11.60
CA VAL A 624 -43.10 70.05 -12.90
C VAL A 624 -44.39 69.55 -13.52
N TYR A 625 -44.69 70.04 -14.72
CA TYR A 625 -45.85 69.61 -15.50
C TYR A 625 -45.40 68.59 -16.54
N ASN A 626 -46.26 67.63 -16.86
CA ASN A 626 -46.00 66.68 -17.94
C ASN A 626 -47.25 66.38 -18.78
N THR A 627 -47.04 65.95 -20.01
CA THR A 627 -48.10 65.42 -20.87
C THR A 627 -47.55 64.39 -21.83
N ARG A 628 -48.39 63.46 -22.28
CA ARG A 628 -48.04 62.46 -23.29
C ARG A 628 -48.77 62.74 -24.60
N ILE A 629 -48.02 62.71 -25.69
CA ILE A 629 -48.51 62.91 -27.06
C ILE A 629 -48.26 61.63 -27.85
N PRO A 630 -49.30 60.90 -28.28
CA PRO A 630 -49.13 59.64 -29.00
C PRO A 630 -48.62 59.85 -30.43
N LYS A 631 -47.91 58.86 -30.98
CA LYS A 631 -47.20 58.90 -32.28
C LYS A 631 -48.13 59.14 -33.47
N ASN A 632 -49.39 58.72 -33.39
CA ASN A 632 -50.40 59.00 -34.41
C ASN A 632 -50.74 60.50 -34.57
N ALA A 633 -50.21 61.38 -33.71
CA ALA A 633 -50.30 62.83 -33.86
C ALA A 633 -49.15 63.47 -34.68
N TYR A 634 -48.31 62.67 -35.35
CA TYR A 634 -47.18 63.15 -36.17
C TYR A 634 -47.63 64.06 -37.33
N GLY A 635 -47.01 65.23 -37.46
CA GLY A 635 -47.20 66.16 -38.59
C GLY A 635 -48.18 67.33 -38.36
N ALA A 636 -48.76 67.45 -37.16
CA ALA A 636 -49.57 68.62 -36.80
C ALA A 636 -48.99 69.31 -35.56
N ARG A 637 -48.63 70.58 -35.71
CA ARG A 637 -48.24 71.50 -34.63
C ARG A 637 -49.28 71.39 -33.48
N ARG A 638 -48.90 70.84 -32.32
CA ARG A 638 -49.84 70.62 -31.20
C ARG A 638 -49.73 71.75 -30.17
N PRO A 639 -50.85 72.43 -29.82
CA PRO A 639 -50.87 73.38 -28.72
C PRO A 639 -50.82 72.61 -27.40
N LEU A 640 -49.85 72.95 -26.57
CA LEU A 640 -49.73 72.53 -25.18
C LEU A 640 -50.20 73.68 -24.30
N HIS A 641 -51.24 73.45 -23.49
CA HIS A 641 -51.70 74.46 -22.54
C HIS A 641 -50.77 74.54 -21.32
N VAL A 642 -50.24 75.73 -21.04
CA VAL A 642 -49.37 75.98 -19.88
C VAL A 642 -50.22 76.63 -18.77
N PRO A 643 -50.46 75.94 -17.64
CA PRO A 643 -51.35 76.43 -16.57
C PRO A 643 -50.87 77.73 -15.91
N SER A 644 -49.55 77.85 -15.73
CA SER A 644 -48.87 79.03 -15.20
C SER A 644 -48.69 80.07 -16.31
N GLY A 645 -49.26 81.27 -16.14
CA GLY A 645 -49.32 82.28 -17.19
C GLY A 645 -47.96 82.62 -17.82
N ASN A 646 -47.87 82.39 -19.13
CA ASN A 646 -46.76 82.64 -20.06
C ASN A 646 -45.77 81.46 -20.28
N ALA A 647 -46.00 80.73 -21.38
CA ALA A 647 -45.14 79.65 -21.89
C ALA A 647 -43.71 80.10 -22.23
N GLU A 648 -43.46 81.41 -22.40
CA GLU A 648 -42.14 81.97 -22.66
C GLU A 648 -41.19 81.89 -21.45
N LYS A 649 -41.69 81.58 -20.26
CA LYS A 649 -40.88 81.39 -19.05
C LYS A 649 -40.66 79.93 -18.69
N CYS A 650 -40.98 79.01 -19.60
CA CYS A 650 -40.88 77.58 -19.34
C CYS A 650 -39.73 76.93 -20.12
N ALA A 651 -39.10 75.94 -19.49
CA ALA A 651 -38.14 75.04 -20.12
C ALA A 651 -38.82 73.69 -20.38
N PHE A 652 -38.72 73.19 -21.62
CA PHE A 652 -39.39 71.96 -22.07
C PHE A 652 -38.34 70.88 -22.37
N ASN A 653 -38.52 69.70 -21.79
CA ASN A 653 -37.74 68.49 -22.04
C ASN A 653 -38.66 67.42 -22.64
N VAL A 654 -38.20 66.75 -23.69
CA VAL A 654 -39.02 65.79 -24.44
C VAL A 654 -38.31 64.45 -24.56
N SER A 655 -38.98 63.38 -24.19
CA SER A 655 -38.52 61.99 -24.34
C SER A 655 -39.49 61.21 -25.23
N THR A 656 -39.01 60.23 -26.00
CA THR A 656 -39.94 59.24 -26.60
C THR A 656 -40.34 58.22 -25.56
N TYR A 657 -41.54 57.66 -25.70
CA TYR A 657 -41.97 56.54 -24.89
C TYR A 657 -42.47 55.36 -25.73
N LEU A 658 -42.39 54.17 -25.16
CA LEU A 658 -42.95 52.93 -25.70
C LEU A 658 -43.72 52.23 -24.59
N ASP A 659 -45.01 51.96 -24.80
CA ASP A 659 -45.83 51.23 -23.85
C ASP A 659 -45.71 49.73 -24.14
N GLY A 660 -45.15 48.99 -23.19
CA GLY A 660 -45.03 47.54 -23.27
C GLY A 660 -46.39 46.86 -23.07
N GLN A 661 -46.54 45.63 -23.59
CA GLN A 661 -47.75 44.82 -23.43
C GLN A 661 -48.11 44.51 -21.96
N ASN A 662 -47.18 44.74 -21.03
CA ASN A 662 -47.33 44.49 -19.60
C ASN A 662 -47.78 45.74 -18.81
N GLY A 663 -48.15 46.84 -19.50
CA GLY A 663 -48.58 48.09 -18.87
C GLY A 663 -47.46 49.01 -18.39
N ALA A 664 -46.19 48.67 -18.67
CA ALA A 664 -45.02 49.48 -18.33
C ALA A 664 -44.63 50.42 -19.49
N THR A 665 -44.32 51.68 -19.19
CA THR A 665 -43.85 52.67 -20.17
C THR A 665 -42.32 52.81 -20.11
N TYR A 666 -41.63 52.59 -21.23
CA TYR A 666 -40.20 52.80 -21.39
C TYR A 666 -39.93 54.17 -21.98
N TYR A 667 -38.90 54.89 -21.53
CA TYR A 667 -38.56 56.23 -22.01
C TYR A 667 -37.15 56.32 -22.60
N SER A 668 -36.97 57.17 -23.60
CA SER A 668 -35.63 57.56 -24.06
C SER A 668 -35.03 58.63 -23.14
N THR A 669 -33.72 58.85 -23.24
CA THR A 669 -33.06 60.02 -22.64
C THR A 669 -33.75 61.31 -23.09
N PRO A 670 -34.14 62.22 -22.19
CA PRO A 670 -34.83 63.46 -22.53
C PRO A 670 -33.93 64.42 -23.32
N VAL A 671 -34.52 65.14 -24.28
CA VAL A 671 -33.87 66.18 -25.10
C VAL A 671 -34.55 67.52 -24.79
N GLN A 672 -33.74 68.53 -24.44
CA GLN A 672 -34.24 69.87 -24.17
C GLN A 672 -34.64 70.56 -25.49
N ALA A 673 -35.85 71.14 -25.53
CA ALA A 673 -36.38 71.79 -26.72
C ALA A 673 -35.70 73.15 -26.95
N THR A 674 -35.26 73.41 -28.19
CA THR A 674 -34.71 74.70 -28.61
C THR A 674 -35.81 75.63 -29.11
N ARG A 675 -35.75 76.93 -28.83
CA ARG A 675 -36.76 77.88 -29.35
C ARG A 675 -36.57 78.09 -30.85
N GLU A 676 -37.64 77.90 -31.64
CA GLU A 676 -37.64 78.24 -33.06
C GLU A 676 -37.84 79.75 -33.23
N GLY A 677 -36.98 80.39 -34.02
CA GLY A 677 -36.70 81.83 -33.96
C GLY A 677 -37.89 82.78 -34.12
N THR A 678 -37.93 83.78 -33.23
CA THR A 678 -37.98 85.18 -33.63
C THR A 678 -36.83 85.46 -34.60
N VAL A 679 -37.16 85.88 -35.82
CA VAL A 679 -36.21 86.48 -36.76
C VAL A 679 -36.14 87.97 -36.43
N TYR A 680 -34.98 88.38 -35.89
CA TYR A 680 -34.54 89.71 -35.43
C TYR A 680 -35.35 90.39 -34.33
#